data_AF-A0A8K0Q5V8-F1
#
_entry.id   AF-A0A8K0Q5V8-F1
#
_cell.length_a   1.000
_cell.length_b   1.000
_cell.length_c   1.000
_cell.angle_alpha   90.00
_cell.angle_beta   90.00
_cell.angle_gamma   90.00
#
_symmetry.space_group_name_H-M   'P 1'
#
loop_
_entity.id
_entity.type
_entity.pdbx_description
1 polymer ?
#
loop_
_entity_poly.entity_id
_entity_poly.type
_entity_poly.pdbx_seq_one_letter_code
_entity_poly.pdbx_strand_id
1 'polypeptide(L)'
;MDTNLTTHDHHAPGPEPPEVWSVYSAVNAPSASAQSSDDEDESGDEGGPDEEKVEESIEVGMATMTKDLYREDVRESWQEWAPEDIGINSKSTPASAKFTLIVRREKVPGDTDEPVLALHSIKVQSPLIKRLLGPVFSGYRGINTNLKTLEFRAPFREFFYRWEKFKKANPGEENEVEKTHYKLLADIISAEIKPHIDQVLDLLRNHVISFDYVWALFEPGAEIYTEADGTGRLYLLDHGSYAEDERTKSYRLTCRFVDTDGEGFGWKKSVLAINDFQNVNSILELDVIPSHLHPGMDAIRKRLTERGRDFERLKGIHHKAYSGVYQLSRPIFGAPRKQNADDERIVIDSRSFSKYNDDHAQPLIPLDEVTAPEDRVEAFSFDIVEDSGDYGDHGYSRTSIPISYMSPQQMMTQLVMGRRGRRAVQPTRLKAYLEVESVREISWNLAAFDQLVLQENYKRVIKAFVKVQMSVLDDFDDVIKGKGRGIIMLLSGEPGTGKTLTSESVAETMRKPLYGMSAGELGDDASEVEKNLHPVLELSARWGAVLLLDECDVFLERRSSASGLQSNKLVSIFLRLLEYYEGVMFLTTNRVASFDPAFESRIHLTINYPKLDSASRLQIWRTFAKRDTTGLSDDDLEELAKVELNGRQIKNVMKTARLLALSEESALTLSYVQDVLKIKGVLQEEVAKEWDTLIVRSLVVI
;
A
#
# COMPACT_ATOMS: atom_id res chain seq x y z
N MET A 1 -0.19 52.85 0.59
CA MET A 1 -1.19 52.33 -0.35
C MET A 1 -1.70 51.05 0.25
N ASP A 2 -2.88 51.15 0.85
CA ASP A 2 -3.60 50.03 1.44
C ASP A 2 -4.02 49.04 0.36
N THR A 3 -3.76 47.75 0.56
CA THR A 3 -4.53 46.68 -0.06
C THR A 3 -4.73 45.56 0.94
N ASN A 4 -5.96 45.52 1.46
CA ASN A 4 -6.54 44.45 2.27
C ASN A 4 -6.38 43.08 1.59
N LEU A 5 -5.79 42.12 2.29
CA LEU A 5 -5.92 40.69 2.01
C LEU A 5 -6.69 40.07 3.17
N THR A 6 -8.01 40.00 2.99
CA THR A 6 -8.91 39.21 3.82
C THR A 6 -8.61 37.73 3.59
N THR A 7 -8.01 37.08 4.60
CA THR A 7 -7.91 35.63 4.71
C THR A 7 -9.30 35.07 5.00
N HIS A 8 -9.97 34.52 3.99
CA HIS A 8 -11.12 33.64 4.21
C HIS A 8 -10.60 32.27 4.66
N ASP A 9 -10.51 32.09 5.98
CA ASP A 9 -10.42 30.76 6.61
C ASP A 9 -11.74 30.02 6.38
N HIS A 10 -11.81 29.27 5.28
CA HIS A 10 -12.81 28.21 5.15
C HIS A 10 -12.30 26.95 5.86
N HIS A 11 -12.39 26.95 7.19
CA HIS A 11 -12.51 25.72 7.95
C HIS A 11 -13.83 25.05 7.53
N ALA A 12 -13.77 24.11 6.60
CA ALA A 12 -14.85 23.15 6.46
C ALA A 12 -14.89 22.33 7.77
N PRO A 13 -16.02 22.24 8.49
CA PRO A 13 -16.12 21.38 9.64
C PRO A 13 -15.94 19.93 9.19
N GLY A 14 -15.16 19.15 9.94
CA GLY A 14 -15.12 17.69 9.74
C GLY A 14 -16.52 17.09 9.90
N PRO A 15 -16.77 15.85 9.43
CA PRO A 15 -18.05 15.20 9.68
C PRO A 15 -18.31 15.19 11.20
N GLU A 16 -19.42 15.80 11.60
CA GLU A 16 -19.86 15.80 13.00
C GLU A 16 -20.00 14.34 13.49
N PRO A 17 -19.62 14.04 14.74
CA PRO A 17 -19.83 12.71 15.30
C PRO A 17 -21.32 12.32 15.24
N PRO A 18 -21.64 11.01 15.27
CA PRO A 18 -23.03 10.55 15.31
C PRO A 18 -23.80 11.29 16.42
N GLU A 19 -25.02 11.79 16.14
CA GLU A 19 -25.78 12.59 17.12
C GLU A 19 -26.05 11.83 18.43
N VAL A 20 -26.09 10.50 18.40
CA VAL A 20 -26.20 9.62 19.59
C VAL A 20 -25.05 9.86 20.58
N TRP A 21 -23.89 10.33 20.09
CA TRP A 21 -22.70 10.58 20.89
C TRP A 21 -22.67 12.00 21.47
N SER A 22 -23.54 12.90 20.99
CA SER A 22 -23.77 14.20 21.64
C SER A 22 -24.36 14.03 23.05
N VAL A 23 -25.08 12.92 23.29
CA VAL A 23 -25.60 12.52 24.61
C VAL A 23 -24.46 12.25 25.59
N TYR A 24 -23.29 11.81 25.11
CA TYR A 24 -22.10 11.62 25.94
C TYR A 24 -21.55 12.96 26.49
N SER A 25 -21.70 14.04 25.72
CA SER A 25 -21.31 15.39 26.11
C SER A 25 -22.36 16.10 26.99
N ALA A 26 -23.59 15.62 27.01
CA ALA A 26 -24.76 16.30 27.57
C ALA A 26 -25.20 15.82 28.98
N VAL A 27 -24.50 14.85 29.60
CA VAL A 27 -24.85 14.32 30.94
C VAL A 27 -24.62 15.34 32.08
N ASN A 28 -24.12 16.55 31.80
CA ASN A 28 -23.85 17.60 32.78
C ASN A 28 -24.77 18.84 32.68
N ALA A 29 -26.09 18.68 32.57
CA ALA A 29 -27.00 19.79 32.89
C ALA A 29 -28.40 19.31 33.33
N PRO A 30 -29.04 19.97 34.33
CA PRO A 30 -30.28 19.48 34.95
C PRO A 30 -31.55 20.00 34.27
N SER A 31 -32.61 19.23 34.46
CA SER A 31 -33.94 19.28 33.88
C SER A 31 -34.87 20.38 34.44
N ALA A 32 -35.94 20.69 33.67
CA ALA A 32 -37.21 21.15 34.22
C ALA A 32 -38.39 20.78 33.29
N SER A 33 -39.42 20.18 33.88
CA SER A 33 -40.69 19.71 33.33
C SER A 33 -41.83 20.71 33.55
N ALA A 34 -42.90 20.67 32.74
CA ALA A 34 -44.29 20.90 33.18
C ALA A 34 -45.31 20.48 32.09
N GLN A 35 -46.52 20.14 32.55
CA GLN A 35 -47.61 19.36 31.91
C GLN A 35 -48.86 20.21 31.56
N SER A 36 -49.85 19.50 30.95
CA SER A 36 -51.33 19.63 31.04
C SER A 36 -52.00 20.64 30.07
N SER A 37 -53.25 20.50 29.59
CA SER A 37 -54.37 19.54 29.76
C SER A 37 -55.49 19.83 28.74
N ASP A 38 -56.16 18.78 28.26
CA ASP A 38 -57.60 18.48 27.99
C ASP A 38 -58.66 19.60 27.78
N ASP A 39 -59.56 19.42 26.78
CA ASP A 39 -61.00 19.07 26.97
C ASP A 39 -61.85 19.09 25.65
N GLU A 40 -62.40 17.91 25.36
CA GLU A 40 -63.78 17.48 24.98
C GLU A 40 -64.80 18.33 24.15
N ASP A 41 -65.28 17.69 23.06
CA ASP A 41 -66.67 17.22 22.80
C ASP A 41 -67.69 17.86 21.81
N GLU A 42 -68.33 16.89 21.12
CA GLU A 42 -69.74 16.72 20.72
C GLU A 42 -70.29 17.05 19.30
N SER A 43 -70.52 15.93 18.56
CA SER A 43 -71.80 15.47 17.97
C SER A 43 -72.31 15.99 16.61
N GLY A 44 -72.91 15.07 15.82
CA GLY A 44 -74.01 15.43 14.90
C GLY A 44 -74.19 14.69 13.56
N ASP A 45 -74.67 13.44 13.63
CA ASP A 45 -75.77 12.86 12.83
C ASP A 45 -75.60 12.34 11.37
N GLU A 46 -76.40 11.29 11.12
CA GLU A 46 -76.40 10.30 10.05
C GLU A 46 -77.13 10.70 8.75
N GLY A 47 -76.80 10.00 7.65
CA GLY A 47 -77.65 9.92 6.46
C GLY A 47 -76.99 9.16 5.31
N GLY A 48 -77.33 7.87 5.12
CA GLY A 48 -77.10 7.15 3.85
C GLY A 48 -78.34 7.26 2.92
N PRO A 49 -78.42 6.51 1.81
CA PRO A 49 -77.40 5.69 1.14
C PRO A 49 -77.32 5.98 -0.39
N ASP A 50 -76.40 5.33 -1.10
CA ASP A 50 -76.72 4.54 -2.33
C ASP A 50 -75.43 4.06 -3.03
N GLU A 51 -75.42 2.78 -3.40
CA GLU A 51 -74.31 2.06 -4.02
C GLU A 51 -74.20 2.33 -5.52
N GLU A 52 -73.03 2.79 -5.99
CA GLU A 52 -72.57 2.54 -7.36
C GLU A 52 -71.13 2.01 -7.35
N LYS A 53 -70.94 0.85 -7.99
CA LYS A 53 -69.65 0.18 -8.14
C LYS A 53 -68.69 1.03 -9.00
N VAL A 54 -67.59 1.47 -8.39
CA VAL A 54 -66.43 2.04 -9.08
C VAL A 54 -65.23 1.11 -8.86
N GLU A 55 -64.53 0.74 -9.94
CA GLU A 55 -63.23 0.07 -9.85
C GLU A 55 -62.24 1.02 -9.16
N GLU A 56 -61.95 0.76 -7.88
CA GLU A 56 -61.01 1.56 -7.09
C GLU A 56 -59.58 1.45 -7.65
N SER A 57 -59.04 2.58 -8.11
CA SER A 57 -57.59 2.76 -8.19
C SER A 57 -57.02 2.64 -6.78
N ILE A 58 -56.31 1.55 -6.49
CA ILE A 58 -55.73 1.32 -5.17
C ILE A 58 -54.69 2.42 -4.88
N GLU A 59 -55.02 3.37 -4.00
CA GLU A 59 -54.07 4.36 -3.49
C GLU A 59 -53.04 3.66 -2.59
N VAL A 60 -51.84 3.48 -3.13
CA VAL A 60 -50.76 2.72 -2.50
C VAL A 60 -50.23 3.46 -1.27
N GLY A 61 -50.25 2.81 -0.11
CA GLY A 61 -49.63 3.31 1.13
C GLY A 61 -50.40 4.41 1.87
N MET A 62 -51.72 4.54 1.64
CA MET A 62 -52.57 5.57 2.24
C MET A 62 -53.49 5.06 3.36
N ALA A 63 -53.61 3.74 3.58
CA ALA A 63 -54.34 3.21 4.72
C ALA A 63 -53.52 3.33 6.01
N THR A 64 -54.09 3.95 7.05
CA THR A 64 -53.50 4.20 8.38
C THR A 64 -53.35 2.93 9.24
N MET A 65 -52.91 1.82 8.64
CA MET A 65 -52.76 0.52 9.28
C MET A 65 -51.47 -0.17 8.79
N THR A 66 -50.95 -1.10 9.60
CA THR A 66 -49.81 -1.96 9.29
C THR A 66 -50.28 -3.32 8.79
N LYS A 67 -49.48 -3.98 7.96
CA LYS A 67 -49.69 -5.38 7.59
C LYS A 67 -48.50 -6.23 8.01
N ASP A 68 -48.71 -7.17 8.91
CA ASP A 68 -47.71 -8.13 9.36
C ASP A 68 -47.62 -9.36 8.44
N LEU A 69 -46.41 -9.83 8.15
CA LEU A 69 -46.12 -11.04 7.39
C LEU A 69 -45.10 -11.91 8.14
N TYR A 70 -45.25 -13.22 8.05
CA TYR A 70 -44.53 -14.21 8.87
C TYR A 70 -43.92 -15.33 8.01
N ARG A 71 -42.85 -15.99 8.49
CA ARG A 71 -42.29 -17.21 7.88
C ARG A 71 -41.60 -18.09 8.94
N GLU A 72 -41.57 -19.40 8.73
CA GLU A 72 -40.91 -20.35 9.65
C GLU A 72 -39.43 -20.61 9.30
N ASP A 73 -39.08 -20.65 8.02
CA ASP A 73 -37.72 -20.87 7.52
C ASP A 73 -37.36 -19.82 6.45
N VAL A 74 -36.07 -19.45 6.37
CA VAL A 74 -35.48 -18.56 5.35
C VAL A 74 -35.80 -19.02 3.92
N ARG A 75 -35.96 -20.33 3.70
CA ARG A 75 -36.30 -20.94 2.41
C ARG A 75 -37.78 -20.81 2.03
N GLU A 76 -38.64 -20.39 2.94
CA GLU A 76 -40.07 -20.26 2.72
C GLU A 76 -40.50 -18.86 2.27
N SER A 77 -41.66 -18.80 1.60
CA SER A 77 -42.29 -17.53 1.23
C SER A 77 -43.00 -16.89 2.42
N TRP A 78 -43.03 -15.56 2.48
CA TRP A 78 -43.78 -14.79 3.49
C TRP A 78 -45.29 -15.07 3.43
N GLN A 79 -45.92 -15.25 4.59
CA GLN A 79 -47.32 -15.68 4.78
C GLN A 79 -48.10 -14.75 5.72
N GLU A 80 -49.44 -14.80 5.68
CA GLU A 80 -50.38 -13.91 6.40
C GLU A 80 -51.03 -14.59 7.64
N TRP A 81 -50.28 -15.29 8.49
CA TRP A 81 -50.83 -15.99 9.68
C TRP A 81 -50.23 -15.50 11.01
N ALA A 82 -51.01 -15.55 12.11
CA ALA A 82 -50.52 -15.37 13.48
C ALA A 82 -50.42 -16.75 14.19
N PRO A 83 -49.56 -16.94 15.22
CA PRO A 83 -49.28 -18.27 15.82
C PRO A 83 -50.47 -19.10 16.32
N GLU A 84 -51.69 -18.59 16.31
CA GLU A 84 -52.90 -19.33 16.72
C GLU A 84 -53.85 -19.68 15.55
N ASP A 85 -53.62 -19.19 14.33
CA ASP A 85 -54.52 -19.42 13.19
C ASP A 85 -53.84 -20.25 12.07
N ILE A 86 -54.17 -21.55 12.02
CA ILE A 86 -53.80 -22.45 10.94
C ILE A 86 -54.79 -22.27 9.78
N GLY A 87 -54.38 -21.56 8.73
CA GLY A 87 -55.15 -21.42 7.50
C GLY A 87 -54.42 -20.62 6.42
N ILE A 88 -53.65 -21.33 5.57
CA ILE A 88 -52.82 -20.77 4.50
C ILE A 88 -53.68 -20.14 3.38
N ASN A 89 -53.33 -18.92 2.95
CA ASN A 89 -53.22 -18.66 1.51
C ASN A 89 -52.08 -17.68 1.18
N SER A 90 -51.23 -18.09 0.25
CA SER A 90 -49.92 -17.52 -0.04
C SER A 90 -49.93 -16.70 -1.33
N LYS A 91 -49.62 -15.41 -1.19
CA LYS A 91 -48.98 -14.47 -2.14
C LYS A 91 -49.25 -13.06 -1.62
N SER A 92 -48.21 -12.22 -1.56
CA SER A 92 -48.34 -10.76 -1.41
C SER A 92 -49.38 -10.24 -2.42
N THR A 93 -50.63 -10.09 -1.97
CA THR A 93 -51.76 -9.70 -2.82
C THR A 93 -51.62 -8.24 -3.23
N PRO A 94 -52.17 -7.80 -4.38
CA PRO A 94 -52.32 -6.38 -4.71
C PRO A 94 -53.00 -5.57 -3.59
N ALA A 95 -53.83 -6.25 -2.79
CA ALA A 95 -54.46 -5.71 -1.59
C ALA A 95 -53.49 -5.30 -0.47
N SER A 96 -52.24 -5.77 -0.47
CA SER A 96 -51.20 -5.36 0.50
C SER A 96 -50.55 -4.01 0.15
N ALA A 97 -50.77 -3.49 -1.06
CA ALA A 97 -50.21 -2.22 -1.51
C ALA A 97 -50.89 -1.01 -0.86
N LYS A 98 -52.10 -1.17 -0.30
CA LYS A 98 -52.86 -0.07 0.34
C LYS A 98 -52.32 0.32 1.73
N PHE A 99 -51.57 -0.56 2.39
CA PHE A 99 -51.11 -0.36 3.78
C PHE A 99 -49.91 0.56 3.87
N THR A 100 -49.85 1.38 4.93
CA THR A 100 -48.76 2.34 5.15
C THR A 100 -47.39 1.66 5.31
N LEU A 101 -47.35 0.55 6.05
CA LEU A 101 -46.14 -0.25 6.31
C LEU A 101 -46.42 -1.74 6.13
N ILE A 102 -45.45 -2.47 5.57
CA ILE A 102 -45.40 -3.92 5.68
C ILE A 102 -44.31 -4.30 6.68
N VAL A 103 -44.70 -4.99 7.74
CA VAL A 103 -43.85 -5.43 8.84
C VAL A 103 -43.63 -6.92 8.67
N ARG A 104 -42.38 -7.37 8.62
CA ARG A 104 -42.04 -8.79 8.44
C ARG A 104 -41.40 -9.34 9.70
N ARG A 105 -41.92 -10.45 10.23
CA ARG A 105 -41.43 -11.12 11.45
C ARG A 105 -40.97 -12.54 11.13
N GLU A 106 -39.88 -12.96 11.72
CA GLU A 106 -39.26 -14.27 11.52
C GLU A 106 -39.13 -15.02 12.84
N LYS A 107 -39.30 -16.34 12.78
CA LYS A 107 -39.17 -17.23 13.92
C LYS A 107 -37.68 -17.45 14.24
N VAL A 108 -37.24 -17.00 15.41
CA VAL A 108 -35.86 -17.12 15.88
C VAL A 108 -35.84 -18.03 17.11
N PRO A 109 -34.85 -18.93 17.27
CA PRO A 109 -34.70 -19.72 18.48
C PRO A 109 -34.57 -18.79 19.72
N GLY A 110 -35.45 -18.95 20.70
CA GLY A 110 -35.38 -18.21 21.96
C GLY A 110 -34.48 -18.91 22.98
N ASP A 111 -34.16 -18.19 24.07
CA ASP A 111 -33.30 -18.71 25.16
C ASP A 111 -33.91 -19.91 25.91
N THR A 112 -35.21 -20.17 25.78
CA THR A 112 -35.97 -21.18 26.53
C THR A 112 -36.45 -22.36 25.66
N ASP A 113 -35.75 -22.69 24.57
CA ASP A 113 -36.18 -23.68 23.54
C ASP A 113 -37.52 -23.36 22.84
N GLU A 114 -38.19 -22.27 23.24
CA GLU A 114 -39.39 -21.75 22.59
C GLU A 114 -39.00 -20.72 21.53
N PRO A 115 -39.43 -20.90 20.27
CA PRO A 115 -39.12 -19.96 19.21
C PRO A 115 -39.92 -18.67 19.35
N VAL A 116 -39.24 -17.52 19.28
CA VAL A 116 -39.83 -16.19 19.39
C VAL A 116 -39.93 -15.55 18.00
N LEU A 117 -41.01 -14.79 17.74
CA LEU A 117 -41.15 -14.01 16.52
C LEU A 117 -40.39 -12.68 16.63
N ALA A 118 -39.19 -12.63 16.06
CA ALA A 118 -38.37 -11.42 15.98
C ALA A 118 -38.76 -10.58 14.76
N LEU A 119 -38.66 -9.26 14.87
CA LEU A 119 -38.84 -8.38 13.73
C LEU A 119 -37.66 -8.54 12.75
N HIS A 120 -37.95 -8.77 11.46
CA HIS A 120 -36.93 -8.97 10.41
C HIS A 120 -36.75 -7.72 9.53
N SER A 121 -37.85 -7.14 9.00
CA SER A 121 -37.75 -5.98 8.10
C SER A 121 -39.04 -5.17 8.05
N ILE A 122 -38.92 -3.87 7.81
CA ILE A 122 -40.05 -2.95 7.58
C ILE A 122 -39.93 -2.36 6.18
N LYS A 123 -40.96 -2.57 5.35
CA LYS A 123 -41.08 -1.93 4.03
C LYS A 123 -42.03 -0.74 4.13
N VAL A 124 -41.50 0.45 3.85
CA VAL A 124 -42.23 1.72 3.86
C VAL A 124 -42.90 1.94 2.51
N GLN A 125 -44.23 1.94 2.49
CA GLN A 125 -45.02 2.18 1.28
C GLN A 125 -45.53 3.62 1.20
N SER A 126 -45.85 4.24 2.33
CA SER A 126 -46.42 5.60 2.37
C SER A 126 -45.45 6.66 1.82
N PRO A 127 -45.86 7.44 0.79
CA PRO A 127 -45.08 8.55 0.27
C PRO A 127 -44.81 9.65 1.30
N LEU A 128 -45.74 9.85 2.24
CA LEU A 128 -45.63 10.85 3.30
C LEU A 128 -44.47 10.54 4.25
N ILE A 129 -44.34 9.28 4.67
CA ILE A 129 -43.23 8.82 5.50
C ILE A 129 -41.91 8.95 4.75
N LYS A 130 -41.86 8.58 3.46
CA LYS A 130 -40.64 8.72 2.65
C LYS A 130 -40.16 10.17 2.56
N ARG A 131 -41.10 11.12 2.45
CA ARG A 131 -40.81 12.57 2.47
C ARG A 131 -40.23 13.00 3.82
N LEU A 132 -40.82 12.57 4.93
CA LEU A 132 -40.35 12.87 6.28
C LEU A 132 -38.98 12.26 6.60
N LEU A 133 -38.71 11.06 6.10
CA LEU A 133 -37.43 10.37 6.29
C LEU A 133 -36.29 10.94 5.44
N GLY A 134 -36.59 11.70 4.38
CA GLY A 134 -35.58 12.30 3.51
C GLY A 134 -34.57 13.18 4.27
N PRO A 135 -35.03 14.19 5.04
CA PRO A 135 -34.15 14.98 5.91
C PRO A 135 -33.43 14.17 6.99
N VAL A 136 -34.07 13.14 7.56
CA VAL A 136 -33.50 12.29 8.63
C VAL A 136 -32.26 11.54 8.14
N PHE A 137 -32.34 10.96 6.95
CA PHE A 137 -31.26 10.18 6.34
C PHE A 137 -30.41 10.97 5.34
N SER A 138 -30.53 12.29 5.33
CA SER A 138 -29.70 13.15 4.49
C SER A 138 -28.21 12.94 4.82
N GLY A 139 -27.43 12.57 3.79
CA GLY A 139 -26.00 12.27 3.91
C GLY A 139 -25.67 10.85 4.38
N TYR A 140 -26.65 10.00 4.72
CA TYR A 140 -26.41 8.61 5.08
C TYR A 140 -26.18 7.76 3.81
N ARG A 141 -25.05 7.04 3.75
CA ARG A 141 -24.71 6.23 2.58
C ARG A 141 -25.62 5.00 2.46
N GLY A 142 -26.11 4.73 1.26
CA GLY A 142 -26.87 3.52 0.94
C GLY A 142 -28.38 3.61 1.18
N ILE A 143 -28.90 4.76 1.64
CA ILE A 143 -30.35 5.00 1.78
C ILE A 143 -30.77 6.09 0.79
N ASN A 144 -31.79 5.79 -0.02
CA ASN A 144 -32.46 6.78 -0.84
C ASN A 144 -33.97 6.66 -0.62
N THR A 145 -34.56 7.68 0.00
CA THR A 145 -35.98 7.67 0.38
C THR A 145 -36.91 7.89 -0.80
N ASN A 146 -36.40 8.34 -1.95
CA ASN A 146 -37.18 8.52 -3.18
C ASN A 146 -37.44 7.19 -3.92
N LEU A 147 -36.83 6.09 -3.49
CA LEU A 147 -37.01 4.79 -4.12
C LEU A 147 -38.47 4.31 -4.01
N LYS A 148 -38.94 3.64 -5.07
CA LYS A 148 -40.27 3.00 -5.10
C LYS A 148 -40.44 2.01 -3.94
N THR A 149 -39.37 1.30 -3.59
CA THR A 149 -39.32 0.37 -2.46
C THR A 149 -38.24 0.82 -1.47
N LEU A 150 -38.67 1.31 -0.30
CA LEU A 150 -37.79 1.61 0.83
C LEU A 150 -37.98 0.52 1.89
N GLU A 151 -36.93 -0.23 2.20
CA GLU A 151 -36.98 -1.35 3.15
C GLU A 151 -35.82 -1.22 4.14
N PHE A 152 -36.13 -1.34 5.43
CA PHE A 152 -35.15 -1.38 6.51
C PHE A 152 -35.16 -2.77 7.14
N ARG A 153 -34.00 -3.24 7.62
CA ARG A 153 -33.83 -4.57 8.20
C ARG A 153 -33.36 -4.49 9.64
N ALA A 154 -33.79 -5.44 10.47
CA ALA A 154 -33.31 -5.57 11.84
C ALA A 154 -31.78 -5.75 11.87
N PRO A 155 -31.06 -5.14 12.82
CA PRO A 155 -31.57 -4.41 14.00
C PRO A 155 -31.81 -2.90 13.75
N PHE A 156 -32.08 -2.48 12.50
CA PHE A 156 -32.43 -1.10 12.14
C PHE A 156 -31.34 -0.08 12.52
N ARG A 157 -30.08 -0.43 12.23
CA ARG A 157 -28.88 0.33 12.59
C ARG A 157 -28.92 1.77 12.09
N GLU A 158 -29.56 1.99 10.95
CA GLU A 158 -29.73 3.30 10.33
C GLU A 158 -30.44 4.28 11.29
N PHE A 159 -31.51 3.81 11.92
CA PHE A 159 -32.29 4.59 12.88
C PHE A 159 -31.57 4.72 14.22
N PHE A 160 -30.74 3.75 14.60
CA PHE A 160 -29.86 3.88 15.76
C PHE A 160 -28.96 5.12 15.59
N TYR A 161 -28.21 5.24 14.48
CA TYR A 161 -27.32 6.39 14.26
C TYR A 161 -28.04 7.73 14.11
N ARG A 162 -29.26 7.71 13.53
CA ARG A 162 -30.06 8.91 13.26
C ARG A 162 -31.21 9.12 14.26
N TRP A 163 -31.11 8.53 15.45
CA TRP A 163 -32.21 8.51 16.41
C TRP A 163 -32.72 9.90 16.81
N GLU A 164 -31.80 10.84 17.07
CA GLU A 164 -32.16 12.21 17.44
C GLU A 164 -32.83 12.98 16.28
N LYS A 165 -32.30 12.87 15.05
CA LYS A 165 -32.96 13.42 13.85
C LYS A 165 -34.33 12.79 13.62
N PHE A 166 -34.45 11.49 13.82
CA PHE A 166 -35.72 10.78 13.70
C PHE A 166 -36.74 11.34 14.70
N LYS A 167 -36.42 11.41 16.00
CA LYS A 167 -37.32 12.02 17.01
C LYS A 167 -37.76 13.44 16.65
N LYS A 168 -36.85 14.27 16.13
CA LYS A 168 -37.14 15.66 15.72
C LYS A 168 -37.99 15.77 14.45
N ALA A 169 -38.03 14.72 13.62
CA ALA A 169 -38.81 14.69 12.38
C ALA A 169 -40.29 14.40 12.58
N ASN A 170 -40.76 14.31 13.84
CA ASN A 170 -42.18 14.17 14.15
C ASN A 170 -42.96 15.36 13.56
N PRO A 171 -43.91 15.13 12.64
CA PRO A 171 -44.71 16.21 12.06
C PRO A 171 -45.53 16.89 13.16
N GLY A 172 -45.61 18.22 13.12
CA GLY A 172 -46.44 19.02 14.02
C GLY A 172 -47.94 18.76 13.84
N GLU A 173 -48.78 19.49 14.56
CA GLU A 173 -50.25 19.31 14.58
C GLU A 173 -50.96 19.69 13.27
N GLU A 174 -50.24 20.20 12.27
CA GLU A 174 -50.84 20.71 11.03
C GLU A 174 -51.34 19.60 10.08
N ASN A 175 -50.90 18.35 10.23
CA ASN A 175 -51.32 17.25 9.35
C ASN A 175 -51.51 15.92 10.10
N GLU A 176 -52.75 15.67 10.54
CA GLU A 176 -53.12 14.48 11.33
C GLU A 176 -52.87 13.14 10.61
N VAL A 177 -52.95 13.10 9.28
CA VAL A 177 -52.65 11.88 8.49
C VAL A 177 -51.16 11.57 8.53
N GLU A 178 -50.30 12.58 8.34
CA GLU A 178 -48.85 12.42 8.42
C GLU A 178 -48.39 12.02 9.81
N LYS A 179 -48.98 12.62 10.84
CA LYS A 179 -48.74 12.30 12.24
C LYS A 179 -49.13 10.86 12.58
N THR A 180 -50.28 10.41 12.09
CA THR A 180 -50.73 9.02 12.28
C THR A 180 -49.79 8.03 11.58
N HIS A 181 -49.42 8.31 10.33
CA HIS A 181 -48.49 7.45 9.58
C HIS A 181 -47.09 7.41 10.21
N TYR A 182 -46.59 8.56 10.65
CA TYR A 182 -45.32 8.67 11.34
C TYR A 182 -45.33 7.95 12.68
N LYS A 183 -46.39 8.10 13.47
CA LYS A 183 -46.57 7.44 14.77
C LYS A 183 -46.54 5.92 14.63
N LEU A 184 -47.19 5.34 13.61
CA LEU A 184 -47.13 3.90 13.34
C LEU A 184 -45.69 3.40 13.13
N LEU A 185 -44.89 4.13 12.34
CA LEU A 185 -43.48 3.79 12.14
C LEU A 185 -42.67 3.99 13.43
N ALA A 186 -42.89 5.12 14.11
CA ALA A 186 -42.18 5.48 15.31
C ALA A 186 -42.42 4.50 16.45
N ASP A 187 -43.64 4.01 16.66
CA ASP A 187 -43.98 3.05 17.71
C ASP A 187 -43.25 1.72 17.48
N ILE A 188 -43.24 1.22 16.23
CA ILE A 188 -42.54 -0.02 15.87
C ILE A 188 -41.03 0.13 16.04
N ILE A 189 -40.45 1.18 15.46
CA ILE A 189 -38.99 1.40 15.50
C ILE A 189 -38.53 1.68 16.95
N SER A 190 -39.31 2.43 17.73
CA SER A 190 -38.98 2.75 19.13
C SER A 190 -38.97 1.52 20.02
N ALA A 191 -39.93 0.60 19.84
CA ALA A 191 -39.99 -0.63 20.62
C ALA A 191 -38.75 -1.51 20.43
N GLU A 192 -38.20 -1.53 19.22
CA GLU A 192 -37.07 -2.39 18.86
C GLU A 192 -35.72 -1.73 19.17
N ILE A 193 -35.56 -0.44 18.86
CA ILE A 193 -34.25 0.23 18.95
C ILE A 193 -33.95 0.77 20.35
N LYS A 194 -34.97 1.22 21.09
CA LYS A 194 -34.75 1.87 22.39
C LYS A 194 -33.99 0.99 23.40
N PRO A 195 -34.29 -0.32 23.56
CA PRO A 195 -33.50 -1.20 24.42
C PRO A 195 -32.03 -1.28 24.01
N HIS A 196 -31.76 -1.33 22.70
CA HIS A 196 -30.39 -1.32 22.17
C HIS A 196 -29.68 0.01 22.43
N ILE A 197 -30.36 1.15 22.28
CA ILE A 197 -29.81 2.47 22.60
C ILE A 197 -29.45 2.55 24.08
N ASP A 198 -30.37 2.18 24.97
CA ASP A 198 -30.16 2.26 26.41
C ASP A 198 -28.97 1.36 26.84
N GLN A 199 -28.87 0.16 26.28
CA GLN A 199 -27.76 -0.75 26.55
C GLN A 199 -26.42 -0.22 26.02
N VAL A 200 -26.36 0.30 24.78
CA VAL A 200 -25.13 0.87 24.24
C VAL A 200 -24.70 2.10 25.03
N LEU A 201 -25.64 2.96 25.42
CA LEU A 201 -25.32 4.13 26.24
C LEU A 201 -24.75 3.74 27.62
N ASP A 202 -25.27 2.68 28.24
CA ASP A 202 -24.71 2.16 29.49
C ASP A 202 -23.29 1.61 29.31
N LEU A 203 -23.05 0.82 28.26
CA LEU A 203 -21.73 0.29 27.92
C LEU A 203 -20.71 1.42 27.66
N LEU A 204 -21.10 2.39 26.83
CA LEU A 204 -20.26 3.55 26.51
C LEU A 204 -19.92 4.37 27.76
N ARG A 205 -20.87 4.60 28.67
CA ARG A 205 -20.62 5.36 29.93
C ARG A 205 -19.55 4.70 30.80
N ASN A 206 -19.42 3.38 30.71
CA ASN A 206 -18.41 2.61 31.43
C ASN A 206 -17.13 2.36 30.60
N HIS A 207 -16.99 2.99 29.42
CA HIS A 207 -15.86 2.85 28.49
C HIS A 207 -15.62 1.42 27.99
N VAL A 208 -16.65 0.58 28.00
CA VAL A 208 -16.60 -0.83 27.55
C VAL A 208 -17.61 -1.08 26.43
N ILE A 209 -17.47 -2.21 25.74
CA ILE A 209 -18.44 -2.67 24.74
C ILE A 209 -18.51 -4.20 24.77
N SER A 210 -19.67 -4.79 24.51
CA SER A 210 -19.80 -6.23 24.26
C SER A 210 -19.72 -6.53 22.76
N PHE A 211 -19.33 -7.76 22.39
CA PHE A 211 -19.15 -8.13 21.00
C PHE A 211 -20.42 -7.92 20.14
N ASP A 212 -21.60 -8.20 20.71
CA ASP A 212 -22.90 -8.04 20.04
C ASP A 212 -23.27 -6.59 19.71
N TYR A 213 -22.64 -5.62 20.38
CA TYR A 213 -22.85 -4.19 20.19
C TYR A 213 -21.67 -3.46 19.54
N VAL A 214 -20.62 -4.18 19.12
CA VAL A 214 -19.47 -3.59 18.41
C VAL A 214 -19.93 -2.78 17.20
N TRP A 215 -20.95 -3.25 16.47
CA TRP A 215 -21.50 -2.52 15.32
C TRP A 215 -21.91 -1.08 15.66
N ALA A 216 -22.40 -0.82 16.87
CA ALA A 216 -22.89 0.49 17.29
C ALA A 216 -21.79 1.56 17.38
N LEU A 217 -20.53 1.15 17.46
CA LEU A 217 -19.37 2.05 17.43
C LEU A 217 -19.07 2.56 16.01
N PHE A 218 -19.52 1.85 14.97
CA PHE A 218 -19.02 2.00 13.60
C PHE A 218 -20.10 2.50 12.63
N GLU A 219 -20.42 3.79 12.70
CA GLU A 219 -21.30 4.43 11.71
C GLU A 219 -20.67 4.40 10.30
N PRO A 220 -21.39 3.93 9.26
CA PRO A 220 -20.93 4.04 7.87
C PRO A 220 -20.52 5.47 7.51
N GLY A 221 -19.34 5.63 6.91
CA GLY A 221 -18.75 6.94 6.62
C GLY A 221 -17.91 7.52 7.75
N ALA A 222 -17.84 6.89 8.92
CA ALA A 222 -16.96 7.32 10.00
C ALA A 222 -15.48 7.05 9.66
N GLU A 223 -14.61 7.90 10.20
CA GLU A 223 -13.16 7.70 10.18
C GLU A 223 -12.78 6.73 11.31
N ILE A 224 -12.13 5.62 10.95
CA ILE A 224 -11.67 4.58 11.88
C ILE A 224 -10.14 4.55 11.94
N TYR A 225 -9.61 4.28 13.12
CA TYR A 225 -8.20 4.16 13.43
C TYR A 225 -7.84 2.72 13.78
N THR A 226 -6.67 2.27 13.32
CA THR A 226 -6.06 0.99 13.73
C THR A 226 -4.54 1.11 13.71
N GLU A 227 -3.87 0.38 14.59
CA GLU A 227 -2.41 0.29 14.61
C GLU A 227 -1.97 -1.04 14.00
N ALA A 228 -1.69 -1.02 12.70
CA ALA A 228 -1.23 -2.20 11.99
C ALA A 228 0.30 -2.18 11.85
N ASP A 229 0.95 -3.26 12.28
CA ASP A 229 2.40 -3.46 12.20
C ASP A 229 3.25 -2.36 12.90
N GLY A 230 2.73 -1.77 13.97
CA GLY A 230 3.40 -0.66 14.69
C GLY A 230 3.23 0.70 14.01
N THR A 231 2.36 0.79 12.99
CA THR A 231 2.05 2.04 12.29
C THR A 231 0.55 2.34 12.40
N GLY A 232 0.21 3.46 13.05
CA GLY A 232 -1.17 3.95 13.11
C GLY A 232 -1.70 4.36 11.73
N ARG A 233 -2.96 4.07 11.44
CA ARG A 233 -3.61 4.29 10.12
C ARG A 233 -5.05 4.77 10.29
N LEU A 234 -5.52 5.55 9.32
CA LEU A 234 -6.91 5.98 9.23
C LEU A 234 -7.57 5.40 7.99
N TYR A 235 -8.79 4.93 8.16
CA TYR A 235 -9.62 4.43 7.07
C TYR A 235 -10.98 5.12 7.10
N LEU A 236 -11.61 5.21 5.94
CA LEU A 236 -13.00 5.61 5.85
C LEU A 236 -13.87 4.36 5.79
N LEU A 237 -14.78 4.20 6.75
CA LEU A 237 -15.65 3.03 6.79
C LEU A 237 -16.69 3.08 5.69
N ASP A 238 -16.84 2.01 4.91
CA ASP A 238 -17.96 1.85 3.98
C ASP A 238 -19.14 1.16 4.67
N HIS A 239 -18.93 0.02 5.30
CA HIS A 239 -19.93 -0.71 6.11
C HIS A 239 -19.28 -1.77 7.00
N GLY A 240 -20.02 -2.26 8.00
CA GLY A 240 -19.60 -3.36 8.87
C GLY A 240 -20.65 -4.46 9.02
N SER A 241 -20.22 -5.71 9.09
CA SER A 241 -21.08 -6.89 9.19
C SER A 241 -20.48 -7.96 10.08
N TYR A 242 -21.32 -8.67 10.83
CA TYR A 242 -20.91 -9.90 11.51
C TYR A 242 -20.67 -11.01 10.48
N ALA A 243 -19.61 -11.77 10.68
CA ALA A 243 -19.28 -12.96 9.93
C ALA A 243 -18.94 -14.07 10.90
N GLU A 244 -19.46 -15.26 10.64
CA GLU A 244 -19.20 -16.46 11.42
C GLU A 244 -18.53 -17.49 10.51
N ASP A 245 -17.27 -17.80 10.81
CA ASP A 245 -16.56 -18.93 10.21
C ASP A 245 -16.71 -20.13 11.16
N GLU A 246 -16.46 -21.37 10.70
CA GLU A 246 -16.70 -22.62 11.46
C GLU A 246 -16.09 -22.69 12.88
N ARG A 247 -15.18 -21.77 13.23
CA ARG A 247 -14.46 -21.73 14.51
C ARG A 247 -14.50 -20.39 15.25
N THR A 248 -14.88 -19.29 14.60
CA THR A 248 -14.73 -17.94 15.18
C THR A 248 -15.78 -16.98 14.64
N LYS A 249 -16.38 -16.19 15.52
CA LYS A 249 -17.20 -15.04 15.14
C LYS A 249 -16.30 -13.81 15.00
N SER A 250 -16.58 -12.98 14.00
CA SER A 250 -15.83 -11.74 13.77
C SER A 250 -16.75 -10.63 13.26
N TYR A 251 -16.43 -9.39 13.62
CA TYR A 251 -17.05 -8.22 13.01
C TYR A 251 -16.13 -7.68 11.92
N ARG A 252 -16.54 -7.84 10.66
CA ARG A 252 -15.77 -7.42 9.48
C ARG A 252 -16.15 -6.00 9.10
N LEU A 253 -15.15 -5.14 8.98
CA LEU A 253 -15.25 -3.74 8.61
C LEU A 253 -14.68 -3.55 7.21
N THR A 254 -15.55 -3.35 6.22
CA THR A 254 -15.14 -2.99 4.87
C THR A 254 -14.88 -1.49 4.85
N CYS A 255 -13.64 -1.11 4.57
CA CYS A 255 -13.21 0.27 4.60
C CYS A 255 -12.40 0.61 3.36
N ARG A 256 -12.32 1.90 3.06
CA ARG A 256 -11.63 2.43 1.90
C ARG A 256 -10.64 3.50 2.28
N PHE A 257 -9.70 3.66 1.37
CA PHE A 257 -8.40 4.14 1.72
C PHE A 257 -7.66 4.69 0.48
N VAL A 258 -6.96 5.83 0.53
CA VAL A 258 -6.15 6.37 -0.57
C VAL A 258 -4.82 5.60 -0.78
N ASP A 259 -4.56 5.13 -2.00
CA ASP A 259 -3.31 4.50 -2.46
C ASP A 259 -2.84 5.10 -3.80
N THR A 260 -1.68 4.68 -4.31
CA THR A 260 -1.12 5.12 -5.60
C THR A 260 -0.78 3.97 -6.54
N ASP A 261 -1.01 4.18 -7.83
CA ASP A 261 -0.56 3.31 -8.92
C ASP A 261 0.81 3.75 -9.49
N GLY A 262 1.38 4.83 -8.94
CA GLY A 262 2.62 5.48 -9.40
C GLY A 262 2.40 6.75 -10.22
N GLU A 263 1.23 6.92 -10.84
CA GLU A 263 0.89 8.07 -11.71
C GLU A 263 -0.24 8.92 -11.15
N GLY A 264 -1.12 8.33 -10.36
CA GLY A 264 -2.25 8.97 -9.70
C GLY A 264 -2.48 8.43 -8.31
N PHE A 265 -3.49 8.99 -7.66
CA PHE A 265 -4.00 8.53 -6.38
C PHE A 265 -5.47 8.15 -6.55
N GLY A 266 -5.92 7.19 -5.76
CA GLY A 266 -7.31 6.73 -5.77
C GLY A 266 -7.64 5.88 -4.56
N TRP A 267 -8.92 5.61 -4.36
CA TRP A 267 -9.41 4.74 -3.31
C TRP A 267 -9.13 3.27 -3.60
N LYS A 268 -8.81 2.56 -2.54
CA LYS A 268 -8.61 1.12 -2.47
C LYS A 268 -9.33 0.58 -1.25
N LYS A 269 -9.87 -0.63 -1.37
CA LYS A 269 -10.64 -1.27 -0.30
C LYS A 269 -9.74 -2.16 0.55
N SER A 270 -10.05 -2.22 1.84
CA SER A 270 -9.50 -3.16 2.81
C SER A 270 -10.63 -3.72 3.66
N VAL A 271 -10.42 -4.93 4.17
CA VAL A 271 -11.29 -5.51 5.19
C VAL A 271 -10.47 -5.61 6.47
N LEU A 272 -10.95 -4.96 7.53
CA LEU A 272 -10.45 -5.13 8.89
C LEU A 272 -11.42 -6.04 9.64
N ALA A 273 -10.95 -6.70 10.70
CA ALA A 273 -11.78 -7.60 11.49
C ALA A 273 -11.51 -7.38 12.97
N ILE A 274 -12.58 -7.37 13.76
CA ILE A 274 -12.54 -7.47 15.22
C ILE A 274 -12.98 -8.89 15.56
N ASN A 275 -12.09 -9.66 16.17
CA ASN A 275 -12.39 -11.03 16.59
C ASN A 275 -13.36 -11.01 17.78
N ASP A 276 -14.06 -12.11 17.97
CA ASP A 276 -14.92 -12.29 19.13
C ASP A 276 -14.14 -12.24 20.45
N PHE A 277 -14.82 -11.73 21.47
CA PHE A 277 -14.31 -11.67 22.84
C PHE A 277 -15.46 -11.93 23.81
N GLN A 278 -15.13 -12.47 24.98
CA GLN A 278 -16.13 -12.83 25.98
C GLN A 278 -16.53 -11.62 26.82
N ASN A 279 -17.81 -11.55 27.18
CA ASN A 279 -18.41 -10.50 28.01
C ASN A 279 -18.24 -9.09 27.40
N VAL A 280 -17.47 -8.24 28.06
CA VAL A 280 -17.21 -6.86 27.67
C VAL A 280 -15.71 -6.65 27.54
N ASN A 281 -15.32 -5.79 26.61
CA ASN A 281 -13.94 -5.36 26.41
C ASN A 281 -13.86 -3.84 26.49
N SER A 282 -12.71 -3.31 26.92
CA SER A 282 -12.42 -1.88 26.86
C SER A 282 -12.44 -1.43 25.42
N ILE A 283 -13.10 -0.30 25.13
CA ILE A 283 -13.19 0.20 23.75
C ILE A 283 -11.80 0.55 23.21
N LEU A 284 -10.89 1.02 24.07
CA LEU A 284 -9.53 1.39 23.69
C LEU A 284 -8.60 0.18 23.45
N GLU A 285 -9.01 -1.02 23.89
CA GLU A 285 -8.25 -2.26 23.69
C GLU A 285 -8.67 -3.00 22.41
N LEU A 286 -9.64 -2.46 21.66
CA LEU A 286 -10.01 -3.00 20.35
C LEU A 286 -8.92 -2.71 19.31
N ASP A 287 -8.64 -3.69 18.44
CA ASP A 287 -7.69 -3.57 17.33
C ASP A 287 -8.06 -2.45 16.33
N VAL A 288 -9.35 -2.11 16.27
CA VAL A 288 -9.91 -1.07 15.43
C VAL A 288 -10.86 -0.24 16.27
N ILE A 289 -10.72 1.08 16.24
CA ILE A 289 -11.59 2.00 16.96
C ILE A 289 -12.01 3.17 16.07
N PRO A 290 -13.19 3.75 16.27
CA PRO A 290 -13.53 5.04 15.67
C PRO A 290 -12.52 6.12 16.11
N SER A 291 -12.01 6.91 15.17
CA SER A 291 -10.94 7.90 15.40
C SER A 291 -11.25 8.85 16.56
N HIS A 292 -12.48 9.36 16.62
CA HIS A 292 -12.96 10.27 17.67
C HIS A 292 -12.99 9.68 19.10
N LEU A 293 -12.88 8.36 19.28
CA LEU A 293 -12.72 7.74 20.60
C LEU A 293 -11.27 7.66 21.08
N HIS A 294 -10.28 7.87 20.21
CA HIS A 294 -8.89 7.72 20.58
C HIS A 294 -8.38 8.93 21.40
N PRO A 295 -7.87 8.74 22.64
CA PRO A 295 -7.29 9.81 23.45
C PRO A 295 -5.92 10.20 22.87
N GLY A 296 -5.90 11.18 21.96
CA GLY A 296 -4.69 11.59 21.24
C GLY A 296 -4.83 11.63 19.72
N MET A 297 -6.05 11.47 19.19
CA MET A 297 -6.31 11.49 17.75
C MET A 297 -5.80 12.76 17.06
N ASP A 298 -5.82 13.93 17.71
CA ASP A 298 -5.31 15.18 17.10
C ASP A 298 -3.81 15.12 16.79
N ALA A 299 -3.01 14.63 17.73
CA ALA A 299 -1.57 14.47 17.54
C ALA A 299 -1.26 13.41 16.48
N ILE A 300 -1.99 12.29 16.51
CA ILE A 300 -1.91 11.24 15.49
C ILE A 300 -2.25 11.84 14.13
N ARG A 301 -3.41 12.49 13.97
CA ARG A 301 -3.87 13.10 12.72
C ARG A 301 -2.86 14.08 12.14
N LYS A 302 -2.20 14.88 12.97
CA LYS A 302 -1.13 15.78 12.51
C LYS A 302 0.06 15.01 11.93
N ARG A 303 0.60 14.03 12.66
CA ARG A 303 1.71 13.16 12.17
C ARG A 303 1.32 12.44 10.88
N LEU A 304 0.10 11.90 10.87
CA LEU A 304 -0.47 11.19 9.72
C LEU A 304 -0.54 12.10 8.48
N THR A 305 -0.98 13.35 8.65
CA THR A 305 -1.03 14.35 7.57
C THR A 305 0.37 14.69 7.03
N GLU A 306 1.37 14.87 7.91
CA GLU A 306 2.76 15.13 7.51
C GLU A 306 3.32 13.96 6.70
N ARG A 307 3.10 12.73 7.17
CA ARG A 307 3.46 11.51 6.42
C ARG A 307 2.76 11.41 5.06
N GLY A 308 1.50 11.82 4.98
CA GLY A 308 0.74 11.90 3.73
C GLY A 308 1.36 12.83 2.69
N ARG A 309 1.89 13.99 3.13
CA ARG A 309 2.60 14.93 2.24
C ARG A 309 3.91 14.36 1.71
N ASP A 310 4.69 13.69 2.56
CA ASP A 310 5.87 12.97 2.10
C ASP A 310 5.49 11.79 1.19
N PHE A 311 4.27 11.27 1.35
CA PHE A 311 3.69 10.31 0.43
C PHE A 311 3.40 10.84 -0.95
N GLU A 312 2.77 12.00 -1.03
CA GLU A 312 2.55 12.68 -2.28
C GLU A 312 3.86 13.05 -3.00
N ARG A 313 4.87 13.52 -2.28
CA ARG A 313 6.19 13.89 -2.85
C ARG A 313 6.93 12.73 -3.51
N LEU A 314 6.68 11.51 -3.05
CA LEU A 314 7.28 10.29 -3.56
C LEU A 314 6.48 9.65 -4.71
N LYS A 315 5.54 10.39 -5.30
CA LYS A 315 4.85 10.03 -6.55
C LYS A 315 5.83 9.97 -7.72
N GLY A 316 5.69 8.98 -8.60
CA GLY A 316 6.61 8.75 -9.72
C GLY A 316 7.76 7.83 -9.33
N ILE A 317 8.93 8.04 -9.94
CA ILE A 317 10.12 7.22 -9.75
C ILE A 317 11.14 8.01 -8.92
N HIS A 318 11.59 7.45 -7.79
CA HIS A 318 12.56 8.10 -6.91
C HIS A 318 13.69 7.15 -6.53
N HIS A 319 14.92 7.65 -6.54
CA HIS A 319 16.09 6.94 -6.00
C HIS A 319 16.45 7.56 -4.63
N LYS A 320 16.34 6.77 -3.56
CA LYS A 320 16.42 7.23 -2.17
C LYS A 320 17.25 6.27 -1.31
N ALA A 321 17.60 6.70 -0.11
CA ALA A 321 18.16 5.86 0.94
C ALA A 321 17.06 5.42 1.91
N TYR A 322 17.23 4.26 2.54
CA TYR A 322 16.27 3.71 3.50
C TYR A 322 16.96 3.11 4.72
N SER A 323 16.49 3.50 5.89
CA SER A 323 16.93 2.95 7.18
C SER A 323 15.70 2.63 8.03
N GLY A 324 15.37 1.35 8.17
CA GLY A 324 14.20 0.91 8.93
C GLY A 324 13.70 -0.47 8.53
N VAL A 325 12.56 -0.87 9.09
CA VAL A 325 11.95 -2.17 8.82
C VAL A 325 11.21 -2.13 7.49
N TYR A 326 11.42 -3.13 6.64
CA TYR A 326 10.65 -3.34 5.42
C TYR A 326 10.03 -4.73 5.38
N GLN A 327 8.99 -4.89 4.56
CA GLN A 327 8.29 -6.15 4.43
C GLN A 327 8.34 -6.68 3.00
N LEU A 328 8.88 -7.88 2.80
CA LEU A 328 8.92 -8.52 1.49
C LEU A 328 7.51 -8.86 1.00
N SER A 329 7.27 -8.63 -0.28
CA SER A 329 5.99 -8.99 -0.91
C SER A 329 5.86 -10.48 -1.15
N ARG A 330 6.94 -11.12 -1.60
CA ARG A 330 7.06 -12.57 -1.77
C ARG A 330 8.38 -13.01 -1.14
N PRO A 331 8.41 -13.36 0.16
CA PRO A 331 9.62 -13.85 0.79
C PRO A 331 10.03 -15.20 0.17
N ILE A 332 11.33 -15.43 0.03
CA ILE A 332 11.87 -16.75 -0.34
C ILE A 332 11.47 -17.75 0.77
N PHE A 333 11.23 -19.01 0.41
CA PHE A 333 10.87 -20.05 1.38
C PHE A 333 11.85 -20.07 2.57
N GLY A 334 11.32 -19.95 3.78
CA GLY A 334 12.10 -19.90 5.03
C GLY A 334 12.62 -18.51 5.44
N ALA A 335 12.56 -17.50 4.58
CA ALA A 335 12.99 -16.14 4.93
C ALA A 335 11.90 -15.37 5.71
N PRO A 336 12.25 -14.58 6.73
CA PRO A 336 11.30 -13.75 7.44
C PRO A 336 10.72 -12.68 6.50
N ARG A 337 9.41 -12.44 6.62
CA ARG A 337 8.71 -11.46 5.78
C ARG A 337 9.10 -10.03 6.13
N LYS A 338 9.41 -9.74 7.40
CA LYS A 338 9.94 -8.45 7.85
C LYS A 338 11.47 -8.52 7.92
N GLN A 339 12.14 -7.51 7.42
CA GLN A 339 13.60 -7.37 7.42
C GLN A 339 13.96 -5.94 7.81
N ASN A 340 15.21 -5.70 8.20
CA ASN A 340 15.71 -4.38 8.56
C ASN A 340 16.77 -3.95 7.55
N ALA A 341 16.72 -2.71 7.13
CA ALA A 341 17.72 -2.07 6.27
C ALA A 341 18.42 -0.95 7.05
N ASP A 342 19.70 -0.76 6.77
CA ASP A 342 20.48 0.36 7.31
C ASP A 342 21.23 1.08 6.17
N ASP A 343 20.76 2.28 5.85
CA ASP A 343 21.27 3.16 4.78
C ASP A 343 21.37 2.47 3.41
N GLU A 344 20.38 1.64 3.09
CA GLU A 344 20.33 0.94 1.82
C GLU A 344 19.79 1.82 0.70
N ARG A 345 20.33 1.67 -0.51
CA ARG A 345 19.82 2.34 -1.71
C ARG A 345 18.55 1.65 -2.18
N ILE A 346 17.49 2.41 -2.45
CA ILE A 346 16.20 1.91 -2.91
C ILE A 346 15.69 2.71 -4.11
N VAL A 347 14.95 2.04 -4.99
CA VAL A 347 14.14 2.71 -6.02
C VAL A 347 12.67 2.56 -5.66
N ILE A 348 11.98 3.68 -5.53
CA ILE A 348 10.54 3.76 -5.30
C ILE A 348 9.87 3.90 -6.67
N ASP A 349 9.18 2.85 -7.11
CA ASP A 349 8.42 2.82 -8.37
C ASP A 349 7.19 1.92 -8.20
N SER A 350 6.08 2.55 -7.80
CA SER A 350 4.82 1.86 -7.53
C SER A 350 4.21 1.23 -8.78
N ARG A 351 4.44 1.81 -9.96
CA ARG A 351 3.91 1.30 -11.24
C ARG A 351 4.58 -0.01 -11.61
N SER A 352 5.91 -0.02 -11.64
CA SER A 352 6.68 -1.22 -11.96
C SER A 352 6.45 -2.33 -10.95
N PHE A 353 6.40 -2.01 -9.66
CA PHE A 353 6.10 -3.01 -8.65
C PHE A 353 4.72 -3.63 -8.89
N SER A 354 3.70 -2.84 -9.24
CA SER A 354 2.37 -3.37 -9.53
C SER A 354 2.40 -4.32 -10.72
N LYS A 355 3.08 -3.94 -11.81
CA LYS A 355 3.24 -4.75 -13.02
C LYS A 355 3.89 -6.11 -12.75
N TYR A 356 4.96 -6.14 -11.94
CA TYR A 356 5.78 -7.36 -11.78
C TYR A 356 5.47 -8.20 -10.54
N ASN A 357 4.48 -7.84 -9.70
CA ASN A 357 4.29 -8.48 -8.39
C ASN A 357 2.88 -9.05 -8.12
N ASP A 358 1.85 -8.63 -8.85
CA ASP A 358 0.47 -9.08 -8.57
C ASP A 358 -0.26 -9.67 -9.77
N ASP A 359 -0.83 -10.85 -9.52
CA ASP A 359 -1.90 -11.53 -10.26
C ASP A 359 -3.27 -10.79 -10.13
N HIS A 360 -3.36 -9.71 -9.34
CA HIS A 360 -4.59 -8.92 -9.14
C HIS A 360 -4.27 -7.44 -8.82
N ALA A 361 -3.67 -6.69 -9.74
CA ALA A 361 -3.62 -5.23 -9.63
C ALA A 361 -5.04 -4.67 -9.75
N GLN A 362 -5.79 -4.61 -8.64
CA GLN A 362 -7.10 -3.99 -8.65
C GLN A 362 -6.95 -2.50 -8.97
N PRO A 363 -7.71 -1.98 -9.95
CA PRO A 363 -7.64 -0.59 -10.31
C PRO A 363 -8.03 0.28 -9.12
N LEU A 364 -7.36 1.42 -8.98
CA LEU A 364 -7.75 2.43 -8.00
C LEU A 364 -9.06 3.07 -8.43
N ILE A 365 -9.97 3.25 -7.47
CA ILE A 365 -11.21 3.99 -7.65
C ILE A 365 -10.87 5.50 -7.65
N PRO A 366 -11.30 6.32 -8.60
CA PRO A 366 -10.95 7.75 -8.65
C PRO A 366 -11.28 8.52 -7.36
N LEU A 367 -10.45 9.49 -6.97
CA LEU A 367 -10.72 10.35 -5.80
C LEU A 367 -11.91 11.29 -6.04
N ASP A 368 -12.07 11.76 -7.29
CA ASP A 368 -13.10 12.71 -7.73
C ASP A 368 -14.46 12.08 -8.00
N GLU A 369 -14.64 10.78 -7.70
CA GLU A 369 -15.97 10.28 -7.38
C GLU A 369 -16.42 10.96 -6.08
N VAL A 370 -16.83 12.22 -6.20
CA VAL A 370 -18.07 12.67 -5.57
C VAL A 370 -19.01 11.52 -5.83
N THR A 371 -19.29 10.78 -4.77
CA THR A 371 -20.26 9.70 -4.80
C THR A 371 -21.59 10.42 -4.94
N ALA A 372 -21.89 10.84 -6.18
CA ALA A 372 -23.25 11.05 -6.57
C ALA A 372 -23.96 9.74 -6.21
N PRO A 373 -25.07 9.78 -5.47
CA PRO A 373 -25.80 8.59 -5.04
C PRO A 373 -26.52 7.89 -6.20
N GLU A 374 -25.96 7.94 -7.41
CA GLU A 374 -26.54 7.47 -8.64
C GLU A 374 -25.45 6.73 -9.43
N ASP A 375 -25.79 5.49 -9.79
CA ASP A 375 -25.11 4.64 -10.77
C ASP A 375 -23.82 3.93 -10.37
N ARG A 376 -23.99 2.74 -9.76
CA ARG A 376 -23.57 1.46 -10.34
C ARG A 376 -24.01 0.29 -9.46
N VAL A 377 -25.24 -0.17 -9.68
CA VAL A 377 -25.59 -1.56 -9.40
C VAL A 377 -25.06 -2.38 -10.57
N GLU A 378 -23.78 -2.73 -10.56
CA GLU A 378 -23.35 -3.91 -11.30
C GLU A 378 -23.74 -5.12 -10.47
N ALA A 379 -24.85 -5.73 -10.87
CA ALA A 379 -25.22 -7.05 -10.44
C ALA A 379 -24.05 -8.00 -10.75
N PHE A 380 -23.41 -8.51 -9.70
CA PHE A 380 -22.52 -9.66 -9.83
C PHE A 380 -23.37 -10.87 -10.21
N SER A 381 -23.53 -11.13 -11.51
CA SER A 381 -23.77 -12.48 -11.99
C SER A 381 -22.46 -13.26 -11.81
N PHE A 382 -22.52 -14.27 -10.95
CA PHE A 382 -21.49 -15.31 -10.87
C PHE A 382 -21.57 -16.13 -12.16
N ASP A 383 -20.84 -15.72 -13.20
CA ASP A 383 -20.56 -16.61 -14.32
C ASP A 383 -19.25 -17.34 -14.02
N ILE A 384 -19.39 -18.63 -13.71
CA ILE A 384 -18.32 -19.60 -13.81
C ILE A 384 -17.96 -19.67 -15.29
N VAL A 385 -16.81 -19.12 -15.69
CA VAL A 385 -16.26 -19.33 -17.03
C VAL A 385 -14.84 -19.83 -16.91
N GLU A 386 -14.67 -21.02 -17.49
CA GLU A 386 -13.42 -21.73 -17.67
C GLU A 386 -12.40 -20.91 -18.48
N ASP A 387 -11.15 -21.14 -18.09
CA ASP A 387 -9.91 -20.77 -18.75
C ASP A 387 -9.97 -20.83 -20.30
N SER A 388 -9.75 -19.69 -20.94
CA SER A 388 -9.07 -19.63 -22.24
C SER A 388 -8.54 -18.22 -22.50
N GLY A 389 -7.24 -18.13 -22.71
CA GLY A 389 -6.52 -16.87 -22.87
C GLY A 389 -6.69 -16.23 -24.23
N ASP A 390 -6.66 -14.89 -24.25
CA ASP A 390 -6.16 -14.10 -25.37
C ASP A 390 -5.73 -12.70 -24.88
N TYR A 391 -4.57 -12.23 -25.33
CA TYR A 391 -4.00 -10.93 -24.96
C TYR A 391 -4.47 -9.86 -25.96
N GLY A 392 -5.30 -8.92 -25.51
CA GLY A 392 -5.73 -7.76 -26.30
C GLY A 392 -5.53 -6.44 -25.55
N ASP A 393 -4.56 -5.66 -26.01
CA ASP A 393 -4.20 -4.31 -25.56
C ASP A 393 -5.22 -3.27 -26.09
N HIS A 394 -5.95 -2.60 -25.17
CA HIS A 394 -6.77 -1.43 -25.48
C HIS A 394 -6.43 -0.27 -24.54
N GLY A 395 -5.56 0.61 -25.03
CA GLY A 395 -5.17 1.86 -24.38
C GLY A 395 -6.31 2.88 -24.31
N TYR A 396 -6.65 3.31 -23.10
CA TYR A 396 -7.38 4.53 -22.85
C TYR A 396 -6.41 5.63 -22.39
N SER A 397 -6.28 6.66 -23.23
CA SER A 397 -5.52 7.89 -22.95
C SER A 397 -6.17 8.66 -21.79
N ARG A 398 -5.53 8.68 -20.62
CA ARG A 398 -5.90 9.52 -19.48
C ARG A 398 -5.15 10.86 -19.56
N THR A 399 -5.86 11.92 -19.92
CA THR A 399 -5.39 13.30 -19.73
C THR A 399 -5.23 13.59 -18.23
N SER A 400 -4.02 13.90 -17.81
CA SER A 400 -3.68 14.33 -16.46
C SER A 400 -4.17 15.76 -16.21
N ILE A 401 -5.00 15.95 -15.19
CA ILE A 401 -5.43 17.28 -14.72
C ILE A 401 -4.60 17.64 -13.48
N PRO A 402 -4.09 18.88 -13.33
CA PRO A 402 -3.30 19.29 -12.16
C PRO A 402 -4.12 19.33 -10.86
N ILE A 403 -3.59 18.70 -9.82
CA ILE A 403 -4.19 18.64 -8.48
C ILE A 403 -3.94 19.97 -7.76
N SER A 404 -4.91 20.87 -7.79
CA SER A 404 -4.89 22.14 -7.03
C SER A 404 -6.08 22.30 -6.06
N TYR A 405 -6.85 21.24 -5.82
CA TYR A 405 -8.09 21.31 -5.03
C TYR A 405 -8.28 20.13 -4.05
N MET A 406 -7.22 19.66 -3.38
CA MET A 406 -7.41 18.75 -2.24
C MET A 406 -7.77 19.53 -0.97
N SER A 407 -8.91 19.22 -0.35
CA SER A 407 -9.29 19.80 0.94
C SER A 407 -8.44 19.24 2.08
N PRO A 408 -8.28 19.96 3.21
CA PRO A 408 -7.62 19.44 4.41
C PRO A 408 -8.20 18.11 4.91
N GLN A 409 -9.51 17.84 4.73
CA GLN A 409 -10.10 16.53 5.06
C GLN A 409 -9.68 15.41 4.10
N GLN A 410 -9.47 15.72 2.82
CA GLN A 410 -8.91 14.76 1.86
C GLN A 410 -7.41 14.51 2.11
N MET A 411 -6.70 15.54 2.61
CA MET A 411 -5.34 15.41 3.15
C MET A 411 -5.29 14.62 4.46
N MET A 412 -6.34 14.67 5.30
CA MET A 412 -6.48 13.81 6.48
C MET A 412 -6.66 12.34 6.11
N THR A 413 -7.33 12.07 4.98
CA THR A 413 -7.43 10.73 4.36
C THR A 413 -6.21 10.33 3.52
N GLN A 414 -5.17 11.18 3.42
CA GLN A 414 -3.86 10.76 2.90
C GLN A 414 -3.17 9.90 3.94
N LEU A 415 -3.74 8.73 4.17
CA LEU A 415 -2.99 7.73 4.84
C LEU A 415 -3.50 6.36 4.62
N VAL A 416 -2.94 5.76 3.58
CA VAL A 416 -2.99 4.33 3.55
C VAL A 416 -1.77 3.71 2.94
N MET A 417 -1.01 3.19 3.88
CA MET A 417 -0.44 1.87 3.72
C MET A 417 -1.63 0.90 3.71
N GLY A 418 -1.96 0.33 2.55
CA GLY A 418 -2.78 -0.86 2.51
C GLY A 418 -2.15 -1.97 3.37
N ARG A 419 -2.61 -3.20 3.25
CA ARG A 419 -1.85 -4.39 3.67
C ARG A 419 -0.45 -4.55 3.02
N ARG A 420 0.09 -3.48 2.42
CA ARG A 420 1.08 -3.40 1.36
C ARG A 420 1.54 -1.95 1.32
N GLY A 421 2.33 -1.57 2.31
CA GLY A 421 2.84 -0.22 2.43
C GLY A 421 3.94 0.06 1.41
N ARG A 422 3.71 0.91 0.42
CA ARG A 422 4.70 1.38 -0.57
C ARG A 422 5.80 0.47 -1.10
N ARG A 423 5.73 0.39 -2.40
CA ARG A 423 6.25 -0.63 -3.28
C ARG A 423 7.62 -0.19 -3.80
N ALA A 424 8.70 -0.68 -3.20
CA ALA A 424 10.05 -0.40 -3.64
C ALA A 424 10.70 -1.65 -4.23
N VAL A 425 11.59 -1.43 -5.18
CA VAL A 425 12.50 -2.46 -5.67
C VAL A 425 13.88 -2.04 -5.21
N GLN A 426 14.49 -2.84 -4.34
CA GLN A 426 15.92 -2.70 -4.09
C GLN A 426 16.68 -2.97 -5.40
N PRO A 427 17.82 -2.30 -5.64
CA PRO A 427 18.71 -2.64 -6.75
C PRO A 427 19.19 -4.10 -6.71
N THR A 428 19.03 -4.78 -5.57
CA THR A 428 19.31 -6.21 -5.31
C THR A 428 18.09 -7.16 -5.47
N ARG A 429 17.04 -6.77 -6.23
CA ARG A 429 15.91 -7.62 -6.71
C ARG A 429 14.72 -7.81 -5.77
N LEU A 430 14.81 -7.36 -4.52
CA LEU A 430 13.74 -7.58 -3.55
C LEU A 430 12.63 -6.54 -3.72
N LYS A 431 11.40 -7.03 -3.95
CA LYS A 431 10.17 -6.24 -4.01
C LYS A 431 9.60 -6.14 -2.60
N ALA A 432 9.69 -4.95 -2.01
CA ALA A 432 9.35 -4.72 -0.62
C ALA A 432 8.33 -3.61 -0.41
N TYR A 433 7.72 -3.66 0.77
CA TYR A 433 6.87 -2.65 1.35
C TYR A 433 7.68 -1.84 2.38
N LEU A 434 7.69 -0.51 2.27
CA LEU A 434 8.53 0.41 3.04
C LEU A 434 7.72 1.43 3.85
N GLU A 435 8.29 1.86 4.97
CA GLU A 435 7.77 2.97 5.77
C GLU A 435 8.20 4.33 5.21
N VAL A 436 7.25 5.23 5.03
CA VAL A 436 7.51 6.55 4.40
C VAL A 436 8.51 7.39 5.20
N GLU A 437 8.37 7.38 6.52
CA GLU A 437 9.16 8.19 7.45
C GLU A 437 10.65 7.75 7.49
N SER A 438 10.91 6.53 7.04
CA SER A 438 12.24 5.91 7.03
C SER A 438 12.99 6.14 5.70
N VAL A 439 12.36 6.84 4.74
CA VAL A 439 12.97 7.24 3.45
C VAL A 439 13.77 8.52 3.61
N ARG A 440 14.99 8.55 3.08
CA ARG A 440 15.92 9.68 3.19
C ARG A 440 16.58 10.00 1.84
N GLU A 441 17.19 11.19 1.76
CA GLU A 441 18.06 11.52 0.63
C GLU A 441 19.36 10.72 0.67
N ILE A 442 19.86 10.37 -0.51
CA ILE A 442 21.11 9.63 -0.65
C ILE A 442 22.31 10.55 -0.38
N SER A 443 23.22 10.08 0.47
CA SER A 443 24.57 10.63 0.59
C SER A 443 25.48 10.01 -0.48
N TRP A 444 25.77 10.78 -1.54
CA TRP A 444 26.55 10.33 -2.69
C TRP A 444 28.07 10.51 -2.49
N ASN A 445 28.85 9.52 -2.89
CA ASN A 445 30.31 9.60 -2.92
C ASN A 445 30.82 9.97 -4.32
N LEU A 446 30.81 11.27 -4.62
CA LEU A 446 31.22 11.80 -5.94
C LEU A 446 32.73 11.65 -6.22
N ALA A 447 33.55 11.39 -5.20
CA ALA A 447 34.99 11.19 -5.35
C ALA A 447 35.36 9.74 -5.72
N ALA A 448 34.39 8.81 -5.70
CA ALA A 448 34.64 7.38 -5.93
C ALA A 448 35.30 7.12 -7.29
N PHE A 449 34.81 7.75 -8.36
CA PHE A 449 35.33 7.52 -9.70
C PHE A 449 36.72 8.10 -9.93
N ASP A 450 37.05 9.21 -9.27
CA ASP A 450 38.39 9.80 -9.38
C ASP A 450 39.43 8.96 -8.64
N GLN A 451 39.03 8.27 -7.56
CA GLN A 451 39.88 7.32 -6.80
C GLN A 451 40.14 6.00 -7.54
N LEU A 452 39.37 5.67 -8.58
CA LEU A 452 39.56 4.46 -9.36
C LEU A 452 40.94 4.46 -10.04
N VAL A 453 41.68 3.35 -9.92
CA VAL A 453 42.97 3.18 -10.60
C VAL A 453 42.70 2.72 -12.03
N LEU A 454 42.50 3.68 -12.92
CA LEU A 454 42.25 3.49 -14.34
C LEU A 454 42.92 4.63 -15.12
N GLN A 455 43.42 4.35 -16.33
CA GLN A 455 44.04 5.37 -17.17
C GLN A 455 43.06 6.51 -17.50
N GLU A 456 43.59 7.74 -17.55
CA GLU A 456 42.78 8.96 -17.65
C GLU A 456 42.00 9.07 -18.97
N ASN A 457 42.53 8.49 -20.04
CA ASN A 457 41.83 8.35 -21.33
C ASN A 457 40.53 7.54 -21.19
N TYR A 458 40.56 6.37 -20.54
CA TYR A 458 39.36 5.57 -20.30
C TYR A 458 38.37 6.31 -19.40
N LYS A 459 38.86 6.93 -18.31
CA LYS A 459 38.02 7.76 -17.43
C LYS A 459 37.27 8.84 -18.20
N ARG A 460 37.95 9.54 -19.12
CA ARG A 460 37.35 10.57 -19.97
C ARG A 460 36.28 10.02 -20.89
N VAL A 461 36.53 8.90 -21.57
CA VAL A 461 35.57 8.27 -22.50
C VAL A 461 34.33 7.78 -21.75
N ILE A 462 34.51 7.08 -20.63
CA ILE A 462 33.39 6.60 -19.80
C ILE A 462 32.53 7.79 -19.32
N LYS A 463 33.15 8.83 -18.76
CA LYS A 463 32.41 10.03 -18.31
C LYS A 463 31.64 10.68 -19.45
N ALA A 464 32.25 10.80 -20.64
CA ALA A 464 31.59 11.39 -21.80
C ALA A 464 30.39 10.57 -22.26
N PHE A 465 30.56 9.26 -22.44
CA PHE A 465 29.51 8.35 -22.91
C PHE A 465 28.32 8.33 -21.95
N VAL A 466 28.58 8.15 -20.65
CA VAL A 466 27.52 8.07 -19.66
C VAL A 466 26.79 9.42 -19.51
N LYS A 467 27.53 10.54 -19.55
CA LYS A 467 26.91 11.87 -19.48
C LYS A 467 26.00 12.17 -20.66
N VAL A 468 26.46 11.87 -21.89
CA VAL A 468 25.66 12.08 -23.11
C VAL A 468 24.43 11.19 -23.07
N GLN A 469 24.57 9.89 -22.80
CA GLN A 469 23.44 8.97 -22.79
C GLN A 469 22.37 9.37 -21.78
N MET A 470 22.78 9.79 -20.60
CA MET A 470 21.86 10.21 -19.54
C MET A 470 21.19 11.56 -19.83
N SER A 471 21.76 12.39 -20.71
CA SER A 471 21.15 13.65 -21.19
C SER A 471 20.28 13.48 -22.44
N VAL A 472 20.51 12.42 -23.23
CA VAL A 472 19.88 12.18 -24.53
C VAL A 472 18.62 11.32 -24.43
N LEU A 473 18.36 10.69 -23.27
CA LEU A 473 17.10 10.00 -22.99
C LEU A 473 15.84 10.88 -23.20
N ASP A 474 16.00 12.21 -23.29
CA ASP A 474 14.90 13.15 -23.58
C ASP A 474 14.69 13.47 -25.08
N ASP A 475 15.65 13.31 -26.03
CA ASP A 475 15.48 13.96 -27.36
C ASP A 475 16.32 13.48 -28.58
N PHE A 476 16.61 12.18 -28.77
CA PHE A 476 17.26 11.73 -30.02
C PHE A 476 16.68 10.44 -30.59
N ASP A 477 15.92 10.51 -31.69
CA ASP A 477 15.35 9.37 -32.41
C ASP A 477 16.21 9.05 -33.64
N ASP A 478 16.71 7.82 -33.72
CA ASP A 478 17.31 7.25 -34.93
C ASP A 478 16.17 6.84 -35.91
N VAL A 479 16.51 6.45 -37.13
CA VAL A 479 15.59 6.11 -38.24
C VAL A 479 14.53 5.04 -37.87
N ILE A 480 14.75 4.29 -36.79
CA ILE A 480 13.78 3.36 -36.18
C ILE A 480 13.70 3.66 -34.68
N LYS A 481 12.50 3.98 -34.17
CA LYS A 481 12.23 4.17 -32.73
C LYS A 481 12.75 2.97 -31.93
N GLY A 482 13.66 3.24 -30.98
CA GLY A 482 14.12 2.27 -29.98
C GLY A 482 15.30 1.37 -30.33
N LYS A 483 15.96 1.55 -31.48
CA LYS A 483 17.22 0.83 -31.80
C LYS A 483 18.46 1.70 -31.55
N GLY A 484 19.54 1.09 -31.05
CA GLY A 484 20.86 1.73 -30.94
C GLY A 484 21.00 2.78 -29.81
N ARG A 485 20.01 2.90 -28.92
CA ARG A 485 19.99 3.85 -27.79
C ARG A 485 20.62 3.30 -26.50
N GLY A 486 21.49 2.31 -26.61
CA GLY A 486 22.18 1.71 -25.46
C GLY A 486 23.68 1.89 -25.58
N ILE A 487 24.36 2.32 -24.51
CA ILE A 487 25.81 2.28 -24.42
C ILE A 487 26.21 1.04 -23.63
N ILE A 488 26.83 0.09 -24.32
CA ILE A 488 27.31 -1.16 -23.74
C ILE A 488 28.84 -1.12 -23.65
N MET A 489 29.35 -1.30 -22.43
CA MET A 489 30.79 -1.36 -22.15
C MET A 489 31.17 -2.74 -21.63
N LEU A 490 32.24 -3.32 -22.17
CA LEU A 490 32.80 -4.59 -21.72
C LEU A 490 34.06 -4.34 -20.88
N LEU A 491 34.04 -4.82 -19.64
CA LEU A 491 35.17 -4.76 -18.70
C LEU A 491 35.78 -6.17 -18.61
N SER A 492 37.00 -6.35 -19.12
CA SER A 492 37.69 -7.64 -19.12
C SER A 492 38.96 -7.58 -18.28
N GLY A 493 39.37 -8.68 -17.66
CA GLY A 493 40.66 -8.77 -16.95
C GLY A 493 40.60 -9.71 -15.75
N GLU A 494 41.70 -9.83 -15.02
CA GLU A 494 41.79 -10.75 -13.87
C GLU A 494 40.84 -10.34 -12.71
N PRO A 495 40.45 -11.28 -11.84
CA PRO A 495 39.67 -10.97 -10.64
C PRO A 495 40.36 -9.95 -9.73
N GLY A 496 39.58 -9.00 -9.18
CA GLY A 496 40.11 -8.03 -8.22
C GLY A 496 40.85 -6.82 -8.82
N THR A 497 40.71 -6.57 -10.12
CA THR A 497 41.28 -5.41 -10.84
C THR A 497 40.40 -4.15 -10.85
N GLY A 498 39.19 -4.20 -10.28
CA GLY A 498 38.31 -3.03 -10.16
C GLY A 498 37.20 -2.91 -11.21
N LYS A 499 36.89 -3.99 -11.95
CA LYS A 499 35.80 -4.04 -12.94
C LYS A 499 34.44 -3.61 -12.35
N THR A 500 33.94 -4.35 -11.37
CA THR A 500 32.68 -4.04 -10.65
C THR A 500 32.72 -2.66 -9.98
N LEU A 501 33.86 -2.28 -9.40
CA LEU A 501 34.02 -0.97 -8.76
C LEU A 501 33.88 0.19 -9.76
N THR A 502 34.18 -0.05 -11.04
CA THR A 502 34.06 0.97 -12.09
C THR A 502 32.59 1.34 -12.34
N SER A 503 31.70 0.35 -12.48
CA SER A 503 30.28 0.61 -12.68
C SER A 503 29.63 1.23 -11.44
N GLU A 504 29.99 0.75 -10.23
CA GLU A 504 29.57 1.34 -8.96
C GLU A 504 29.95 2.82 -8.87
N SER A 505 31.20 3.15 -9.18
CA SER A 505 31.71 4.52 -9.12
C SER A 505 31.06 5.44 -10.15
N VAL A 506 30.73 4.91 -11.33
CA VAL A 506 29.97 5.63 -12.36
C VAL A 506 28.56 5.95 -11.87
N ALA A 507 27.85 4.97 -11.31
CA ALA A 507 26.51 5.17 -10.77
C ALA A 507 26.49 6.24 -9.65
N GLU A 508 27.45 6.19 -8.73
CA GLU A 508 27.63 7.17 -7.66
C GLU A 508 27.90 8.59 -8.20
N THR A 509 28.83 8.73 -9.15
CA THR A 509 29.18 10.03 -9.74
C THR A 509 28.00 10.65 -10.50
N MET A 510 27.22 9.81 -11.19
CA MET A 510 26.07 10.23 -12.00
C MET A 510 24.77 10.37 -11.19
N ARG A 511 24.80 10.04 -9.89
CA ARG A 511 23.62 10.01 -9.01
C ARG A 511 22.49 9.14 -9.54
N LYS A 512 22.82 7.98 -10.11
CA LYS A 512 21.87 7.03 -10.69
C LYS A 512 21.85 5.72 -9.90
N PRO A 513 20.73 4.98 -9.91
CA PRO A 513 20.70 3.63 -9.35
C PRO A 513 21.68 2.72 -10.09
N LEU A 514 22.24 1.73 -9.39
CA LEU A 514 23.01 0.63 -9.97
C LEU A 514 22.17 -0.64 -9.89
N TYR A 515 21.77 -1.21 -11.01
CA TYR A 515 21.13 -2.52 -11.04
C TYR A 515 22.18 -3.61 -11.26
N GLY A 516 22.41 -4.47 -10.28
CA GLY A 516 23.41 -5.54 -10.34
C GLY A 516 22.80 -6.92 -10.54
N MET A 517 23.24 -7.64 -11.57
CA MET A 517 22.85 -9.01 -11.84
C MET A 517 24.08 -9.88 -12.15
N SER A 518 24.16 -11.07 -11.56
CA SER A 518 25.19 -12.05 -11.91
C SER A 518 24.71 -12.95 -13.03
N ALA A 519 25.64 -13.41 -13.88
CA ALA A 519 25.37 -14.39 -14.93
C ALA A 519 24.64 -15.64 -14.42
N GLY A 520 24.93 -16.11 -13.21
CA GLY A 520 24.29 -17.30 -12.62
C GLY A 520 22.79 -17.14 -12.34
N GLU A 521 22.26 -15.92 -12.31
CA GLU A 521 20.85 -15.64 -12.03
C GLU A 521 20.01 -15.51 -13.30
N LEU A 522 20.67 -15.44 -14.45
CA LEU A 522 19.99 -15.40 -15.74
C LEU A 522 19.33 -16.77 -16.03
N GLY A 523 19.92 -17.86 -15.54
CA GLY A 523 19.49 -19.23 -15.80
C GLY A 523 20.43 -19.96 -16.75
N ASP A 524 20.16 -21.24 -16.99
CA ASP A 524 20.99 -22.11 -17.84
C ASP A 524 20.36 -22.40 -19.22
N ASP A 525 19.12 -21.99 -19.46
CA ASP A 525 18.44 -22.08 -20.75
C ASP A 525 17.94 -20.72 -21.28
N ALA A 526 17.67 -20.66 -22.59
CA ALA A 526 17.33 -19.42 -23.28
C ALA A 526 16.02 -18.77 -22.79
N SER A 527 15.06 -19.58 -22.35
CA SER A 527 13.75 -19.12 -21.87
C SER A 527 13.87 -18.48 -20.49
N GLU A 528 14.67 -19.06 -19.61
CA GLU A 528 14.98 -18.47 -18.30
C GLU A 528 15.75 -17.15 -18.46
N VAL A 529 16.76 -17.11 -19.33
CA VAL A 529 17.51 -15.88 -19.61
C VAL A 529 16.58 -14.77 -20.09
N GLU A 530 15.68 -15.07 -21.01
CA GLU A 530 14.70 -14.09 -21.49
C GLU A 530 13.76 -13.63 -20.37
N LYS A 531 13.21 -14.56 -19.60
CA LYS A 531 12.29 -14.28 -18.49
C LYS A 531 12.94 -13.43 -17.38
N ASN A 532 14.23 -13.64 -17.12
CA ASN A 532 14.96 -12.97 -16.04
C ASN A 532 15.60 -11.65 -16.51
N LEU A 533 16.19 -11.61 -17.70
CA LEU A 533 16.88 -10.42 -18.21
C LEU A 533 15.91 -9.37 -18.75
N HIS A 534 14.81 -9.75 -19.40
CA HIS A 534 13.88 -8.79 -19.99
C HIS A 534 13.32 -7.78 -18.97
N PRO A 535 12.79 -8.20 -17.80
CA PRO A 535 12.34 -7.26 -16.77
C PRO A 535 13.47 -6.36 -16.26
N VAL A 536 14.70 -6.89 -16.16
CA VAL A 536 15.86 -6.14 -15.68
C VAL A 536 16.24 -5.03 -16.65
N LEU A 537 16.24 -5.31 -17.96
CA LEU A 537 16.48 -4.32 -19.00
C LEU A 537 15.41 -3.23 -18.98
N GLU A 538 14.14 -3.61 -18.89
CA GLU A 538 13.01 -2.69 -18.85
C GLU A 538 13.06 -1.78 -17.61
N LEU A 539 13.28 -2.35 -16.41
CA LEU A 539 13.42 -1.59 -15.17
C LEU A 539 14.63 -0.66 -15.20
N SER A 540 15.77 -1.14 -15.69
CA SER A 540 16.99 -0.34 -15.77
C SER A 540 16.82 0.86 -16.69
N ALA A 541 16.18 0.66 -17.85
CA ALA A 541 15.84 1.75 -18.77
C ALA A 541 14.87 2.74 -18.11
N ARG A 542 13.77 2.24 -17.52
CA ARG A 542 12.75 3.06 -16.87
C ARG A 542 13.28 3.89 -15.70
N TRP A 543 14.22 3.36 -14.92
CA TRP A 543 14.83 4.08 -13.80
C TRP A 543 16.00 4.96 -14.23
N GLY A 544 16.46 4.86 -15.49
CA GLY A 544 17.72 5.44 -15.92
C GLY A 544 18.90 4.91 -15.08
N ALA A 545 18.84 3.64 -14.69
CA ALA A 545 19.84 2.98 -13.87
C ALA A 545 21.04 2.56 -14.72
N VAL A 546 22.22 2.52 -14.09
CA VAL A 546 23.38 1.83 -14.63
C VAL A 546 23.16 0.34 -14.42
N LEU A 547 23.11 -0.45 -15.49
CA LEU A 547 22.98 -1.90 -15.42
C LEU A 547 24.37 -2.55 -15.40
N LEU A 548 24.62 -3.41 -14.42
CA LEU A 548 25.81 -4.25 -14.33
C LEU A 548 25.40 -5.72 -14.48
N LEU A 549 25.91 -6.37 -15.51
CA LEU A 549 25.88 -7.83 -15.64
C LEU A 549 27.28 -8.37 -15.33
N ASP A 550 27.42 -8.98 -14.15
CA ASP A 550 28.70 -9.48 -13.63
C ASP A 550 28.94 -10.94 -14.07
N GLU A 551 30.18 -11.28 -14.40
CA GLU A 551 30.63 -12.64 -14.73
C GLU A 551 29.98 -13.26 -15.98
N CYS A 552 29.78 -12.47 -17.04
CA CYS A 552 29.10 -12.87 -18.28
C CYS A 552 29.89 -13.81 -19.20
N ASP A 553 30.90 -14.53 -18.69
CA ASP A 553 31.83 -15.36 -19.46
C ASP A 553 31.10 -16.38 -20.35
N VAL A 554 30.03 -16.99 -19.84
CA VAL A 554 29.23 -18.01 -20.53
C VAL A 554 28.43 -17.42 -21.71
N PHE A 555 27.98 -16.17 -21.58
CA PHE A 555 27.14 -15.51 -22.59
C PHE A 555 27.96 -14.82 -23.70
N LEU A 556 29.26 -14.59 -23.45
CA LEU A 556 30.18 -13.92 -24.38
C LEU A 556 31.03 -14.89 -25.19
N GLU A 557 30.97 -16.19 -24.91
CA GLU A 557 31.77 -17.23 -25.57
C GLU A 557 31.44 -17.36 -27.06
N ARG A 558 32.46 -17.64 -27.88
CA ARG A 558 32.30 -17.84 -29.32
C ARG A 558 31.38 -19.03 -29.62
N ARG A 559 30.40 -18.81 -30.51
CA ARG A 559 29.56 -19.90 -31.01
C ARG A 559 30.41 -20.90 -31.80
N SER A 560 30.32 -22.18 -31.45
CA SER A 560 30.99 -23.25 -32.18
C SER A 560 30.12 -24.50 -32.24
N SER A 561 30.41 -25.39 -33.18
CA SER A 561 29.79 -26.72 -33.25
C SER A 561 30.16 -27.61 -32.05
N ALA A 562 31.27 -27.31 -31.36
CA ALA A 562 31.77 -28.06 -30.21
C ALA A 562 31.19 -27.57 -28.86
N SER A 563 30.80 -26.29 -28.75
CA SER A 563 30.22 -25.71 -27.52
C SER A 563 28.75 -26.09 -27.27
N GLY A 564 28.14 -26.84 -28.18
CA GLY A 564 26.79 -27.39 -28.05
C GLY A 564 25.68 -26.41 -28.48
N LEU A 565 24.53 -26.97 -28.86
CA LEU A 565 23.38 -26.21 -29.36
C LEU A 565 22.81 -25.24 -28.31
N GLN A 566 22.87 -25.59 -27.03
CA GLN A 566 22.30 -24.78 -25.95
C GLN A 566 23.09 -23.47 -25.73
N SER A 567 24.41 -23.53 -25.61
CA SER A 567 25.26 -22.33 -25.48
C SER A 567 25.09 -21.38 -26.66
N ASN A 568 24.96 -21.91 -27.88
CA ASN A 568 24.70 -21.08 -29.06
C ASN A 568 23.33 -20.38 -29.03
N LYS A 569 22.31 -21.01 -28.45
CA LYS A 569 21.00 -20.38 -28.20
C LYS A 569 21.11 -19.27 -27.15
N LEU A 570 21.84 -19.51 -26.04
CA LEU A 570 22.10 -18.51 -25.00
C LEU A 570 22.78 -17.26 -25.55
N VAL A 571 23.83 -17.43 -26.36
CA VAL A 571 24.52 -16.31 -27.02
C VAL A 571 23.57 -15.55 -27.95
N SER A 572 22.72 -16.26 -28.70
CA SER A 572 21.80 -15.65 -29.66
C SER A 572 20.67 -14.85 -28.97
N ILE A 573 20.07 -15.39 -27.90
CA ILE A 573 19.05 -14.67 -27.12
C ILE A 573 19.64 -13.43 -26.45
N PHE A 574 20.86 -13.56 -25.90
CA PHE A 574 21.54 -12.45 -25.24
C PHE A 574 21.84 -11.31 -26.22
N LEU A 575 22.42 -11.61 -27.40
CA LEU A 575 22.65 -10.61 -28.46
C LEU A 575 21.38 -9.88 -28.91
N ARG A 576 20.25 -10.60 -28.99
CA ARG A 576 18.94 -10.01 -29.33
C ARG A 576 18.48 -9.04 -28.25
N LEU A 577 18.59 -9.42 -26.97
CA LEU A 577 18.17 -8.58 -25.86
C LEU A 577 19.04 -7.31 -25.72
N LEU A 578 20.33 -7.40 -26.04
CA LEU A 578 21.24 -6.25 -26.06
C LEU A 578 20.93 -5.24 -27.17
N GLU A 579 20.33 -5.67 -28.30
CA GLU A 579 20.07 -4.81 -29.46
C GLU A 579 19.00 -3.74 -29.19
N TYR A 580 18.04 -4.05 -28.32
CA TYR A 580 16.91 -3.17 -27.98
C TYR A 580 17.07 -2.50 -26.62
N TYR A 581 18.21 -2.67 -25.94
CA TYR A 581 18.42 -2.05 -24.64
C TYR A 581 18.65 -0.54 -24.79
N GLU A 582 17.88 0.23 -24.03
CA GLU A 582 18.02 1.68 -23.90
C GLU A 582 18.62 2.02 -22.54
N GLY A 583 19.85 2.52 -22.49
CA GLY A 583 20.51 2.86 -21.22
C GLY A 583 22.02 2.65 -21.21
N VAL A 584 22.60 2.53 -20.02
CA VAL A 584 24.05 2.31 -19.82
C VAL A 584 24.25 0.94 -19.17
N MET A 585 24.96 0.06 -19.87
CA MET A 585 25.25 -1.30 -19.42
C MET A 585 26.75 -1.55 -19.32
N PHE A 586 27.16 -2.14 -18.21
CA PHE A 586 28.48 -2.71 -18.00
C PHE A 586 28.38 -4.23 -17.96
N LEU A 587 29.14 -4.88 -18.84
CA LEU A 587 29.36 -6.32 -18.83
C LEU A 587 30.74 -6.56 -18.21
N THR A 588 30.86 -7.52 -17.29
CA THR A 588 32.18 -7.95 -16.81
C THR A 588 32.49 -9.36 -17.28
N THR A 589 33.77 -9.62 -17.52
CA THR A 589 34.28 -10.95 -17.82
C THR A 589 35.66 -11.15 -17.21
N ASN A 590 35.94 -12.38 -16.77
CA ASN A 590 37.28 -12.79 -16.34
C ASN A 590 38.09 -13.41 -17.49
N ARG A 591 37.44 -13.71 -18.62
CA ARG A 591 38.07 -14.35 -19.78
C ARG A 591 38.34 -13.32 -20.87
N VAL A 592 39.61 -13.18 -21.22
CA VAL A 592 40.06 -12.29 -22.31
C VAL A 592 40.07 -13.03 -23.67
N ALA A 593 39.67 -14.31 -23.70
CA ALA A 593 39.78 -15.19 -24.88
C ALA A 593 38.51 -15.23 -25.76
N SER A 594 38.73 -15.23 -27.08
CA SER A 594 37.79 -15.37 -28.22
C SER A 594 36.30 -15.15 -27.92
N PHE A 595 35.88 -13.89 -27.94
CA PHE A 595 34.47 -13.51 -27.97
C PHE A 595 33.79 -13.92 -29.28
N ASP A 596 32.47 -14.06 -29.25
CA ASP A 596 31.70 -14.11 -30.50
C ASP A 596 31.85 -12.77 -31.25
N PRO A 597 32.28 -12.77 -32.53
CA PRO A 597 32.45 -11.54 -33.30
C PRO A 597 31.18 -10.68 -33.38
N ALA A 598 29.99 -11.26 -33.19
CA ALA A 598 28.74 -10.49 -33.19
C ALA A 598 28.66 -9.47 -32.04
N PHE A 599 29.41 -9.65 -30.95
CA PHE A 599 29.48 -8.68 -29.86
C PHE A 599 30.24 -7.40 -30.24
N GLU A 600 31.20 -7.47 -31.18
CA GLU A 600 31.96 -6.29 -31.62
C GLU A 600 31.05 -5.21 -32.22
N SER A 601 29.92 -5.61 -32.80
CA SER A 601 28.92 -4.69 -33.36
C SER A 601 27.98 -4.05 -32.33
N ARG A 602 27.97 -4.53 -31.07
CA ARG A 602 27.06 -4.08 -30.00
C ARG A 602 27.80 -3.42 -28.83
N ILE A 603 29.06 -3.77 -28.61
CA ILE A 603 29.91 -3.19 -27.58
C ILE A 603 30.55 -1.91 -28.10
N HIS A 604 30.32 -0.80 -27.40
CA HIS A 604 30.82 0.52 -27.78
C HIS A 604 32.23 0.77 -27.26
N LEU A 605 32.56 0.18 -26.12
CA LEU A 605 33.86 0.32 -25.48
C LEU A 605 34.26 -0.98 -24.79
N THR A 606 35.44 -1.50 -25.13
CA THR A 606 36.07 -2.62 -24.44
C THR A 606 37.24 -2.09 -23.62
N ILE A 607 37.23 -2.33 -22.32
CA ILE A 607 38.30 -1.95 -21.39
C ILE A 607 38.95 -3.21 -20.87
N ASN A 608 40.23 -3.37 -21.21
CA ASN A 608 41.05 -4.47 -20.73
C ASN A 608 41.84 -4.00 -19.51
N TYR A 609 41.56 -4.58 -18.35
CA TYR A 609 42.25 -4.32 -17.10
C TYR A 609 43.51 -5.18 -17.03
N PRO A 610 44.71 -4.59 -17.15
CA PRO A 610 45.94 -5.33 -16.96
C PRO A 610 46.12 -5.72 -15.49
N LYS A 611 47.09 -6.61 -15.24
CA LYS A 611 47.59 -6.83 -13.88
C LYS A 611 48.05 -5.49 -13.27
N LEU A 612 47.76 -5.30 -11.99
CA LEU A 612 48.14 -4.09 -11.26
C LEU A 612 49.67 -4.02 -11.17
N ASP A 613 50.26 -2.92 -11.62
CA ASP A 613 51.67 -2.61 -11.41
C ASP A 613 51.93 -2.07 -9.99
N SER A 614 53.21 -1.93 -9.63
CA SER A 614 53.59 -1.45 -8.30
C SER A 614 53.02 -0.05 -8.00
N ALA A 615 53.02 0.85 -8.99
CA ALA A 615 52.46 2.19 -8.84
C ALA A 615 50.94 2.17 -8.55
N SER A 616 50.19 1.34 -9.27
CA SER A 616 48.75 1.14 -9.06
C SER A 616 48.48 0.55 -7.68
N ARG A 617 49.27 -0.45 -7.24
CA ARG A 617 49.14 -1.03 -5.89
C ARG A 617 49.43 -0.02 -4.80
N LEU A 618 50.46 0.81 -4.95
CA LEU A 618 50.78 1.91 -4.03
C LEU A 618 49.62 2.88 -3.88
N GLN A 619 48.99 3.27 -4.99
CA GLN A 619 47.80 4.12 -4.95
C GLN A 619 46.64 3.47 -4.20
N ILE A 620 46.42 2.17 -4.38
CA ILE A 620 45.38 1.40 -3.66
C ILE A 620 45.70 1.35 -2.15
N TRP A 621 46.93 1.04 -1.77
CA TRP A 621 47.39 1.06 -0.38
C TRP A 621 47.20 2.43 0.27
N ARG A 622 47.64 3.51 -0.39
CA ARG A 622 47.41 4.89 0.07
C ARG A 622 45.92 5.21 0.24
N THR A 623 45.07 4.73 -0.67
CA THR A 623 43.62 4.98 -0.60
C THR A 623 42.99 4.31 0.62
N PHE A 624 43.41 3.08 0.95
CA PHE A 624 42.94 2.40 2.15
C PHE A 624 43.54 3.00 3.42
N ALA A 625 44.83 3.35 3.41
CA ALA A 625 45.53 3.94 4.54
C ALA A 625 44.99 5.34 4.90
N LYS A 626 44.70 6.20 3.91
CA LYS A 626 44.14 7.56 4.14
C LYS A 626 42.81 7.60 4.90
N ARG A 627 42.08 6.49 4.94
CA ARG A 627 40.82 6.40 5.71
C ARG A 627 41.07 6.27 7.21
N ASP A 628 42.28 5.90 7.62
CA ASP A 628 42.69 5.81 9.02
C ASP A 628 43.82 6.81 9.27
N THR A 629 43.56 7.81 10.10
CA THR A 629 44.62 8.66 10.63
C THR A 629 45.49 7.83 11.59
N THR A 630 46.73 7.58 11.14
CA THR A 630 47.97 7.26 11.88
C THR A 630 48.42 5.79 12.00
N GLY A 631 49.69 5.57 11.61
CA GLY A 631 50.52 4.40 11.92
C GLY A 631 51.40 3.87 10.77
N LEU A 632 51.01 4.09 9.51
CA LEU A 632 51.77 3.68 8.32
C LEU A 632 52.42 4.89 7.62
N SER A 633 53.74 4.84 7.43
CA SER A 633 54.48 5.84 6.66
C SER A 633 54.33 5.60 5.14
N ASP A 634 54.64 6.61 4.32
CA ASP A 634 54.57 6.46 2.87
C ASP A 634 55.62 5.44 2.37
N ASP A 635 56.78 5.36 3.05
CA ASP A 635 57.82 4.36 2.80
C ASP A 635 57.31 2.93 3.07
N ASP A 636 56.54 2.73 4.14
CA ASP A 636 55.90 1.42 4.43
C ASP A 636 54.94 1.00 3.31
N LEU A 637 54.19 1.96 2.75
CA LEU A 637 53.25 1.70 1.65
C LEU A 637 53.98 1.38 0.35
N GLU A 638 55.13 2.00 0.09
CA GLU A 638 56.00 1.69 -1.04
C GLU A 638 56.57 0.26 -0.95
N GLU A 639 56.97 -0.17 0.25
CA GLU A 639 57.44 -1.52 0.50
C GLU A 639 56.30 -2.55 0.29
N LEU A 640 55.10 -2.28 0.83
CA LEU A 640 53.91 -3.10 0.64
C LEU A 640 53.45 -3.18 -0.83
N ALA A 641 53.70 -2.15 -1.63
CA ALA A 641 53.37 -2.13 -3.05
C ALA A 641 54.26 -3.07 -3.90
N LYS A 642 55.41 -3.53 -3.37
CA LYS A 642 56.27 -4.51 -4.06
C LYS A 642 55.63 -5.90 -4.11
N VAL A 643 54.81 -6.24 -3.12
CA VAL A 643 54.11 -7.53 -3.04
C VAL A 643 53.05 -7.62 -4.13
N GLU A 644 53.05 -8.70 -4.92
CA GLU A 644 52.10 -8.92 -6.01
C GLU A 644 50.72 -9.33 -5.47
N LEU A 645 49.89 -8.32 -5.21
CA LEU A 645 48.52 -8.48 -4.73
C LEU A 645 47.53 -7.77 -5.66
N ASN A 646 46.36 -8.38 -5.84
CA ASN A 646 45.22 -7.69 -6.45
C ASN A 646 44.51 -6.77 -5.45
N GLY A 647 43.66 -5.86 -5.94
CA GLY A 647 42.99 -4.87 -5.10
C GLY A 647 42.08 -5.48 -4.02
N ARG A 648 41.45 -6.63 -4.32
CA ARG A 648 40.61 -7.37 -3.36
C ARG A 648 41.45 -7.97 -2.23
N GLN A 649 42.62 -8.51 -2.56
CA GLN A 649 43.57 -9.04 -1.57
C GLN A 649 44.11 -7.92 -0.68
N ILE A 650 44.52 -6.78 -1.25
CA ILE A 650 44.98 -5.60 -0.47
C ILE A 650 43.91 -5.15 0.52
N LYS A 651 42.66 -4.99 0.06
CA LYS A 651 41.52 -4.62 0.92
C LYS A 651 41.33 -5.63 2.06
N ASN A 652 41.40 -6.93 1.76
CA ASN A 652 41.23 -7.98 2.76
C ASN A 652 42.38 -7.99 3.78
N VAL A 653 43.62 -7.77 3.34
CA VAL A 653 44.78 -7.66 4.24
C VAL A 653 44.61 -6.47 5.17
N MET A 654 44.31 -5.28 4.65
CA MET A 654 44.06 -4.08 5.47
C MET A 654 42.91 -4.29 6.47
N LYS A 655 41.80 -4.89 6.04
CA LYS A 655 40.67 -5.16 6.94
C LYS A 655 41.05 -6.11 8.08
N THR A 656 41.78 -7.19 7.80
CA THR A 656 42.22 -8.12 8.84
C THR A 656 43.24 -7.47 9.78
N ALA A 657 44.20 -6.71 9.26
CA ALA A 657 45.19 -6.00 10.07
C ALA A 657 44.54 -5.00 11.02
N ARG A 658 43.49 -4.30 10.57
CA ARG A 658 42.69 -3.40 11.42
C ARG A 658 41.97 -4.13 12.54
N LEU A 659 41.36 -5.29 12.24
CA LEU A 659 40.66 -6.07 13.26
C LEU A 659 41.61 -6.54 14.36
N LEU A 660 42.84 -6.93 13.99
CA LEU A 660 43.89 -7.27 14.93
C LEU A 660 44.29 -6.07 15.79
N ALA A 661 44.61 -4.93 15.16
CA ALA A 661 44.98 -3.71 15.88
C ALA A 661 43.88 -3.24 16.85
N LEU A 662 42.62 -3.25 16.41
CA LEU A 662 41.46 -2.90 17.24
C LEU A 662 41.26 -3.86 18.42
N SER A 663 41.51 -5.16 18.22
CA SER A 663 41.38 -6.15 19.31
C SER A 663 42.46 -5.99 20.39
N GLU A 664 43.58 -5.35 20.04
CA GLU A 664 44.70 -5.06 20.93
C GLU A 664 44.73 -3.60 21.40
N GLU A 665 43.67 -2.83 21.12
CA GLU A 665 43.55 -1.40 21.45
C GLU A 665 44.73 -0.54 20.94
N SER A 666 45.34 -0.95 19.82
CA SER A 666 46.53 -0.34 19.25
C SER A 666 46.25 0.37 17.91
N ALA A 667 47.13 1.28 17.52
CA ALA A 667 47.09 1.90 16.20
C ALA A 667 47.54 0.92 15.11
N LEU A 668 47.07 1.11 13.87
CA LEU A 668 47.44 0.25 12.75
C LEU A 668 48.90 0.50 12.34
N THR A 669 49.81 -0.38 12.75
CA THR A 669 51.22 -0.37 12.36
C THR A 669 51.52 -1.35 11.22
N LEU A 670 52.72 -1.22 10.62
CA LEU A 670 53.21 -2.14 9.59
C LEU A 670 53.26 -3.60 10.07
N SER A 671 53.55 -3.85 11.35
CA SER A 671 53.66 -5.20 11.91
C SER A 671 52.37 -6.01 11.73
N TYR A 672 51.20 -5.42 12.02
CA TYR A 672 49.92 -6.10 11.83
C TYR A 672 49.66 -6.46 10.36
N VAL A 673 50.07 -5.60 9.42
CA VAL A 673 49.92 -5.87 7.98
C VAL A 673 50.83 -7.03 7.57
N GLN A 674 52.08 -7.04 8.04
CA GLN A 674 53.03 -8.12 7.79
C GLN A 674 52.57 -9.45 8.38
N ASP A 675 52.07 -9.47 9.61
CA ASP A 675 51.58 -10.69 10.26
C ASP A 675 50.44 -11.32 9.44
N VAL A 676 49.51 -10.50 8.94
CA VAL A 676 48.43 -10.96 8.06
C VAL A 676 48.98 -11.50 6.73
N LEU A 677 49.99 -10.85 6.15
CA LEU A 677 50.62 -11.31 4.91
C LEU A 677 51.41 -12.62 5.11
N LYS A 678 52.07 -12.79 6.26
CA LYS A 678 52.77 -14.02 6.68
C LYS A 678 51.76 -15.16 6.85
N ILE A 679 50.66 -14.94 7.59
CA ILE A 679 49.60 -15.94 7.81
C ILE A 679 48.95 -16.38 6.49
N LYS A 680 48.74 -15.45 5.55
CA LYS A 680 48.18 -15.78 4.22
C LYS A 680 49.16 -16.48 3.28
N GLY A 681 50.41 -16.69 3.69
CA GLY A 681 51.44 -17.35 2.87
C GLY A 681 51.84 -16.54 1.62
N VAL A 682 51.57 -15.23 1.61
CA VAL A 682 51.91 -14.35 0.47
C VAL A 682 53.35 -13.85 0.59
N LEU A 683 53.85 -13.69 1.82
CA LEU A 683 55.26 -13.42 2.07
C LEU A 683 56.03 -14.75 2.10
N GLN A 684 56.98 -14.91 1.18
CA GLN A 684 57.98 -15.98 1.27
C GLN A 684 58.91 -15.70 2.46
N GLU A 685 59.38 -16.76 3.15
CA GLU A 685 60.24 -16.65 4.35
C GLU A 685 61.51 -15.81 4.12
N GLU A 686 62.02 -15.75 2.89
CA GLU A 686 63.20 -14.96 2.52
C GLU A 686 62.93 -13.45 2.47
N VAL A 687 61.75 -13.04 1.97
CA VAL A 687 61.30 -11.64 1.96
C VAL A 687 60.94 -11.19 3.37
N ALA A 688 60.33 -12.07 4.18
CA ALA A 688 60.06 -11.78 5.59
C ALA A 688 61.35 -11.47 6.39
N LYS A 689 62.46 -12.16 6.10
CA LYS A 689 63.77 -11.91 6.73
C LYS A 689 64.39 -10.57 6.33
N GLU A 690 64.26 -10.13 5.07
CA GLU A 690 64.72 -8.79 4.66
C GLU A 690 63.96 -7.67 5.39
N TRP A 691 62.67 -7.87 5.64
CA TRP A 691 61.81 -6.86 6.29
C TRP A 691 61.97 -6.83 7.81
N ASP A 692 62.18 -7.99 8.46
CA ASP A 692 62.55 -8.05 9.88
C ASP A 692 63.88 -7.30 10.13
N THR A 693 64.76 -7.21 9.12
CA THR A 693 66.03 -6.44 9.19
C THR A 693 65.82 -4.92 9.10
N LEU A 694 64.75 -4.47 8.44
CA LEU A 694 64.37 -3.04 8.33
C LEU A 694 63.75 -2.49 9.64
N ILE A 695 62.98 -3.31 10.35
CA ILE A 695 62.44 -2.96 11.69
C ILE A 695 63.59 -2.71 12.68
N VAL A 696 64.64 -3.53 12.63
CA VAL A 696 65.83 -3.35 13.47
C VAL A 696 66.58 -2.05 13.10
N ARG A 697 66.62 -1.65 11.83
CA ARG A 697 67.21 -0.35 11.43
C ARG A 697 66.37 0.85 11.89
N SER A 698 65.06 0.70 11.93
CA SER A 698 64.12 1.77 12.36
C SER A 698 64.14 1.98 13.88
N LEU A 699 64.33 0.90 14.65
CA LEU A 699 64.50 0.93 16.11
C LEU A 699 65.88 1.44 16.57
N VAL A 700 66.88 1.49 15.68
CA VAL A 700 68.25 1.95 16.00
C VAL A 700 68.44 3.47 15.75
N VAL A 701 67.41 4.18 15.26
CA VAL A 701 67.46 5.63 14.98
C VAL A 701 66.51 6.46 15.88
N ILE A 702 66.01 5.89 16.99
CA ILE A 702 65.30 6.66 18.04
C ILE A 702 66.23 6.99 19.20
#